data_AF-A0A957LIT0-F1
#
_entry.id   AF-A0A957LIT0-F1
#
_cell.length_a   1.000
_cell.length_b   1.000
_cell.length_c   1.000
_cell.angle_alpha   90.00
_cell.angle_beta   90.00
_cell.angle_gamma   90.00
#
_symmetry.space_group_name_H-M   'P 1'
#
loop_
_entity.id
_entity.type
_entity.pdbx_description
1 polymer ?
#
loop_
_entity_poly.entity_id
_entity_poly.type
_entity_poly.pdbx_seq_one_letter_code
_entity_poly.pdbx_strand_id
1 'polypeptide(L)'
;ADHEGLRTLIQQITSQVSHQRWKLVLAVRSEKRPLIMEDALVSQLPHRAAVYEVKGLQFGQAGQAIQKPLQVLAPEMRWEGTFLNQQLLPDLMQLRAGQTQQINPLELQIVAEALYTAAVVRGLKDLTTTLYQQISAGKGAEQLIAAYLQRELAAIVPAQETRALDLVVQIANQQVDGWAALDVLHVDGLNKAEQNELVQQLVEAELLIMRIINDRWRVSFLSDTLQEYARRAADPETRRRSHAQEELEMLWQTWLVHDQLPERPQLTSLGRYGRQLFYRPAQALLLLRAAVAHNTPVTPWVDQLTGEDGVALSHYLQNPSTPVKEVPETVWKDLRHAQLLLGREVDNPVPQPLAAWAAESTDPVDQQTAVLALYAGYQTEAAAMVENTAPHNLALLWGALADIDAGFGKQLRNRAAQLRLKVWWWRLRRRFNRYRTLIGRYSLAGGIGAGVAIGLWRGLIAWLGSEPAGVAFIVHFPFGFILGAILTVGLLLGRLVMLPPEDAEMFADLELARQYKWPLIVSGTVAFGLAHIVALPFAGEGLLTPWAIGLGFLTGVGLACALWDQPEAGRWLNGRSGRRLALVSLFAAVTQLMFIGVGDKVKALVVVFAGESYRPQFQNSFPTFWQAALPNWFDILATLDAAVVGIVITLGIALGLSYVTKVRQ
;
A
#
# COMPACT_ATOMS: atom_id res chain seq x y z
N ALA A 1 39.14 3.28 -11.94
CA ALA A 1 39.68 4.34 -11.07
C ALA A 1 38.53 5.25 -10.66
N ASP A 2 38.22 5.27 -9.38
CA ASP A 2 37.33 6.21 -8.69
C ASP A 2 37.84 7.66 -8.82
N HIS A 3 37.06 8.65 -8.39
CA HIS A 3 37.42 10.06 -8.51
C HIS A 3 38.70 10.39 -7.71
N GLU A 4 38.90 9.75 -6.56
CA GLU A 4 40.06 9.96 -5.68
C GLU A 4 41.26 9.15 -6.14
N GLY A 5 41.10 7.91 -6.60
CA GLY A 5 42.16 7.15 -7.25
C GLY A 5 42.55 7.70 -8.62
N LEU A 6 41.65 8.26 -9.42
CA LEU A 6 41.99 8.99 -10.65
C LEU A 6 42.74 10.28 -10.30
N ARG A 7 42.33 11.00 -9.24
CA ARG A 7 43.03 12.20 -8.72
C ARG A 7 44.41 11.86 -8.16
N THR A 8 44.54 10.75 -7.44
CA THR A 8 45.79 10.24 -6.87
C THR A 8 46.70 9.73 -7.97
N LEU A 9 46.16 9.04 -8.97
CA LEU A 9 46.90 8.61 -10.17
C LEU A 9 47.34 9.82 -11.00
N ILE A 10 46.47 10.81 -11.21
CA ILE A 10 46.81 12.06 -11.89
C ILE A 10 47.89 12.81 -11.11
N GLN A 11 47.79 12.92 -9.78
CA GLN A 11 48.80 13.53 -8.89
C GLN A 11 50.11 12.74 -8.87
N GLN A 12 50.08 11.42 -8.84
CA GLN A 12 51.27 10.56 -8.91
C GLN A 12 51.95 10.70 -10.28
N ILE A 13 51.19 10.68 -11.37
CA ILE A 13 51.72 10.87 -12.73
C ILE A 13 52.25 12.30 -12.89
N THR A 14 51.53 13.33 -12.42
CA THR A 14 52.00 14.73 -12.53
C THR A 14 53.17 15.06 -11.61
N SER A 15 53.29 14.40 -10.45
CA SER A 15 54.43 14.58 -9.53
C SER A 15 55.69 13.82 -9.97
N GLN A 16 55.56 12.69 -10.67
CA GLN A 16 56.70 11.92 -11.17
C GLN A 16 57.22 12.39 -12.54
N VAL A 17 56.43 13.15 -13.29
CA VAL A 17 56.79 13.55 -14.65
C VAL A 17 57.39 14.96 -14.65
N SER A 18 58.73 15.01 -14.76
CA SER A 18 59.46 16.28 -14.94
C SER A 18 58.98 17.04 -16.20
N HIS A 19 58.98 18.38 -16.09
CA HIS A 19 58.23 19.36 -16.89
C HIS A 19 58.37 19.39 -18.43
N GLN A 20 58.96 18.40 -19.10
CA GLN A 20 59.11 18.46 -20.55
C GLN A 20 58.73 17.15 -21.24
N ARG A 21 57.53 17.17 -21.87
CA ARG A 21 57.07 16.41 -23.07
C ARG A 21 55.92 15.39 -22.93
N TRP A 22 55.18 15.33 -21.83
CA TRP A 22 54.06 14.39 -21.72
C TRP A 22 52.70 15.07 -21.95
N LYS A 23 51.81 14.38 -22.69
CA LYS A 23 50.41 14.76 -22.92
C LYS A 23 49.55 13.68 -22.25
N LEU A 24 48.79 14.04 -21.22
CA LEU A 24 47.86 13.10 -20.58
C LEU A 24 46.65 12.92 -21.50
N VAL A 25 46.32 11.69 -21.87
CA VAL A 25 45.18 11.37 -22.74
C VAL A 25 44.19 10.54 -21.93
N LEU A 26 43.00 11.07 -21.69
CA LEU A 26 41.92 10.41 -20.94
C LEU A 26 40.84 9.99 -21.93
N ALA A 27 40.67 8.70 -22.18
CA ALA A 27 39.60 8.19 -23.02
C ALA A 27 38.36 7.87 -22.15
N VAL A 28 37.22 8.46 -22.47
CA VAL A 28 36.01 8.54 -21.64
C VAL A 28 34.80 8.22 -22.49
N ARG A 29 33.94 7.28 -22.12
CA ARG A 29 32.76 6.96 -22.94
C ARG A 29 31.81 8.15 -23.11
N SER A 30 31.14 8.22 -24.27
CA SER A 30 30.20 9.29 -24.63
C SER A 30 29.14 9.57 -23.57
N GLU A 31 28.48 8.51 -23.10
CA GLU A 31 27.49 8.58 -22.04
C GLU A 31 28.07 9.03 -20.67
N LYS A 32 29.39 9.10 -20.53
CA LYS A 32 30.09 9.51 -19.31
C LYS A 32 30.82 10.85 -19.46
N ARG A 33 30.76 11.52 -20.61
CA ARG A 33 31.39 12.83 -20.86
C ARG A 33 30.89 13.95 -19.93
N PRO A 34 29.58 14.09 -19.64
CA PRO A 34 29.10 15.12 -18.70
C PRO A 34 29.73 15.01 -17.31
N LEU A 35 30.13 13.79 -16.91
CA LEU A 35 30.67 13.47 -15.58
C LEU A 35 32.14 13.84 -15.39
N ILE A 36 32.94 13.86 -16.47
CA ILE A 36 34.36 14.27 -16.40
C ILE A 36 34.52 15.77 -16.68
N MET A 37 33.50 16.38 -17.27
CA MET A 37 33.42 17.82 -17.52
C MET A 37 32.88 18.62 -16.32
N GLU A 38 32.61 17.99 -15.16
CA GLU A 38 32.39 18.75 -13.92
C GLU A 38 33.65 19.56 -13.57
N ASP A 39 33.48 20.86 -13.34
CA ASP A 39 34.55 21.88 -13.24
C ASP A 39 35.70 21.51 -12.28
N ALA A 40 35.43 20.70 -11.26
CA ALA A 40 36.40 20.32 -10.24
C ALA A 40 37.51 19.37 -10.74
N LEU A 41 37.23 18.50 -11.73
CA LEU A 41 38.21 17.55 -12.28
C LEU A 41 38.98 18.18 -13.44
N VAL A 42 38.28 18.90 -14.32
CA VAL A 42 38.87 19.61 -15.47
C VAL A 42 39.89 20.65 -15.02
N SER A 43 39.63 21.37 -13.92
CA SER A 43 40.54 22.36 -13.35
C SER A 43 41.83 21.77 -12.77
N GLN A 44 41.85 20.47 -12.46
CA GLN A 44 43.02 19.76 -11.90
C GLN A 44 43.81 18.98 -12.95
N LEU A 45 43.27 18.86 -14.16
CA LEU A 45 44.01 18.28 -15.27
C LEU A 45 45.13 19.23 -15.67
N PRO A 46 46.37 18.74 -15.89
CA PRO A 46 47.44 19.58 -16.40
C PRO A 46 46.98 20.23 -17.71
N HIS A 47 47.40 21.48 -18.01
CA HIS A 47 47.00 22.24 -19.21
C HIS A 47 47.18 21.52 -20.56
N ARG A 48 47.82 20.36 -20.58
CA ARG A 48 48.03 19.49 -21.74
C ARG A 48 47.22 18.19 -21.71
N ALA A 49 46.27 18.02 -20.79
CA ALA A 49 45.39 16.87 -20.80
C ALA A 49 44.37 16.97 -21.93
N ALA A 50 44.17 15.88 -22.66
CA ALA A 50 43.13 15.78 -23.67
C ALA A 50 42.15 14.66 -23.27
N VAL A 51 40.89 15.04 -23.10
CA VAL A 51 39.80 14.10 -22.84
C VAL A 51 39.20 13.69 -24.19
N TYR A 52 39.22 12.40 -24.50
CA TYR A 52 38.70 11.82 -25.73
C TYR A 52 37.43 11.03 -25.43
N GLU A 53 36.41 11.24 -26.24
CA GLU A 53 35.14 10.55 -26.10
C GLU A 53 35.20 9.18 -26.79
N VAL A 54 35.10 8.07 -26.04
CA VAL A 54 34.92 6.72 -26.59
C VAL A 54 33.44 6.56 -26.91
N LYS A 55 33.08 6.96 -28.13
CA LYS A 55 31.74 6.75 -28.67
C LYS A 55 31.53 5.27 -29.00
N GLY A 56 30.26 4.86 -29.05
CA GLY A 56 29.92 3.59 -29.67
C GLY A 56 30.47 3.53 -31.11
N LEU A 57 30.92 2.36 -31.52
CA LEU A 57 31.58 2.17 -32.80
C LEU A 57 30.53 2.21 -33.91
N GLN A 58 30.76 3.05 -34.92
CA GLN A 58 29.99 2.96 -36.16
C GLN A 58 30.23 1.59 -36.80
N PHE A 59 29.27 1.11 -37.60
CA PHE A 59 29.30 -0.21 -38.21
C PHE A 59 30.67 -0.60 -38.81
N GLY A 60 31.23 0.25 -39.68
CA GLY A 60 32.54 0.00 -40.29
C GLY A 60 33.71 0.07 -39.30
N GLN A 61 33.62 0.89 -38.26
CA GLN A 61 34.63 0.98 -37.20
C GLN A 61 34.63 -0.28 -36.33
N ALA A 62 33.45 -0.81 -36.01
CA ALA A 62 33.28 -2.05 -35.27
C ALA A 62 33.94 -3.23 -36.00
N GLY A 63 33.69 -3.36 -37.30
CA GLY A 63 34.35 -4.39 -38.11
C GLY A 63 35.88 -4.28 -38.08
N GLN A 64 36.43 -3.06 -38.25
CA GLN A 64 37.88 -2.85 -38.18
C GLN A 64 38.47 -3.11 -36.79
N ALA A 65 37.72 -2.82 -35.72
CA ALA A 65 38.17 -2.95 -34.35
C ALA A 65 38.44 -4.41 -33.96
N ILE A 66 37.77 -5.39 -34.58
CA ILE A 66 38.01 -6.82 -34.34
C ILE A 66 38.81 -7.51 -35.44
N GLN A 67 38.75 -7.03 -36.69
CA GLN A 67 39.56 -7.58 -37.78
C GLN A 67 41.05 -7.31 -37.60
N LYS A 68 41.44 -6.07 -37.28
CA LYS A 68 42.86 -5.69 -37.17
C LYS A 68 43.59 -6.45 -36.05
N PRO A 69 43.05 -6.54 -34.82
CA PRO A 69 43.72 -7.31 -33.78
C PRO A 69 43.81 -8.79 -34.12
N LEU A 70 42.78 -9.39 -34.73
CA LEU A 70 42.81 -10.79 -35.14
C LEU A 70 43.93 -11.06 -36.15
N GLN A 71 44.09 -10.18 -37.15
CA GLN A 71 45.17 -10.29 -38.15
C GLN A 71 46.58 -10.21 -37.52
N VAL A 72 46.74 -9.47 -36.44
CA VAL A 72 48.04 -9.28 -35.76
C VAL A 72 48.32 -10.41 -34.77
N LEU A 73 47.34 -10.74 -33.93
CA LEU A 73 47.50 -11.66 -32.81
C LEU A 73 47.35 -13.14 -33.22
N ALA A 74 46.52 -13.41 -34.23
CA ALA A 74 46.22 -14.76 -34.70
C ALA A 74 46.00 -14.76 -36.22
N PRO A 75 47.06 -14.57 -37.04
CA PRO A 75 46.93 -14.42 -38.50
C PRO A 75 46.34 -15.65 -39.21
N GLU A 76 46.37 -16.81 -38.54
CA GLU A 76 45.73 -18.04 -39.03
C GLU A 76 44.22 -18.05 -38.86
N MET A 77 43.66 -17.20 -38.00
CA MET A 77 42.23 -17.04 -37.79
C MET A 77 41.63 -16.03 -38.78
N ARG A 78 40.50 -16.39 -39.40
CA ARG A 78 39.81 -15.57 -40.39
C ARG A 78 38.32 -15.45 -40.10
N TRP A 79 37.76 -14.29 -40.41
CA TRP A 79 36.31 -14.11 -40.44
C TRP A 79 35.76 -14.70 -41.74
N GLU A 80 34.73 -15.53 -41.66
CA GLU A 80 34.08 -16.12 -42.84
C GLU A 80 33.41 -15.04 -43.69
N GLY A 81 33.87 -14.85 -44.92
CA GLY A 81 33.23 -14.05 -45.97
C GLY A 81 32.45 -12.83 -45.47
N THR A 82 31.12 -12.93 -45.53
CA THR A 82 30.19 -11.86 -45.13
C THR A 82 29.66 -11.97 -43.70
N PHE A 83 29.98 -13.03 -42.94
CA PHE A 83 29.45 -13.30 -41.59
C PHE A 83 29.54 -12.09 -40.67
N LEU A 84 30.72 -11.47 -40.60
CA LEU A 84 30.96 -10.30 -39.75
C LEU A 84 29.96 -9.17 -40.06
N ASN A 85 29.83 -8.82 -41.35
CA ASN A 85 29.06 -7.66 -41.79
C ASN A 85 27.57 -7.96 -42.05
N GLN A 86 27.17 -9.22 -42.20
CA GLN A 86 25.78 -9.58 -42.51
C GLN A 86 25.04 -10.21 -41.33
N GLN A 87 25.76 -10.70 -40.32
CA GLN A 87 25.15 -11.37 -39.18
C GLN A 87 25.63 -10.82 -37.85
N LEU A 88 26.94 -10.85 -37.57
CA LEU A 88 27.45 -10.51 -36.24
C LEU A 88 27.22 -9.04 -35.87
N LEU A 89 27.66 -8.09 -36.71
CA LEU A 89 27.51 -6.67 -36.43
C LEU A 89 26.03 -6.23 -36.44
N PRO A 90 25.18 -6.67 -37.40
CA PRO A 90 23.74 -6.40 -37.32
C PRO A 90 23.07 -6.93 -36.06
N ASP A 91 23.45 -8.12 -35.58
CA ASP A 91 22.87 -8.69 -34.36
C ASP A 91 23.25 -7.87 -33.11
N LEU A 92 24.52 -7.45 -33.01
CA LEU A 92 24.98 -6.53 -31.96
C LEU A 92 24.27 -5.17 -32.00
N MET A 93 23.93 -4.65 -33.19
CA MET A 93 23.14 -3.42 -33.30
C MET A 93 21.70 -3.58 -32.80
N GLN A 94 21.12 -4.78 -32.88
CA GLN A 94 19.75 -5.04 -32.46
C GLN A 94 19.58 -5.11 -30.93
N LEU A 95 20.68 -5.31 -30.19
CA LEU A 95 20.66 -5.38 -28.72
C LEU A 95 20.20 -4.08 -28.04
N ARG A 96 20.26 -2.93 -28.73
CA ARG A 96 19.80 -1.64 -28.22
C ARG A 96 18.52 -1.20 -28.92
N ALA A 97 17.38 -1.47 -28.31
CA ALA A 97 16.08 -0.99 -28.79
C ALA A 97 16.03 0.55 -28.72
N GLY A 98 16.08 1.22 -29.88
CA GLY A 98 15.63 2.60 -30.02
C GLY A 98 16.68 3.71 -29.95
N GLN A 99 17.96 3.45 -29.64
CA GLN A 99 18.97 4.52 -29.60
C GLN A 99 20.33 4.11 -30.18
N THR A 100 20.74 4.85 -31.22
CA THR A 100 22.05 4.89 -31.92
C THR A 100 22.40 3.70 -32.83
N GLN A 101 22.76 3.99 -34.09
CA GLN A 101 23.37 3.03 -35.03
C GLN A 101 24.83 2.69 -34.66
N GLN A 102 25.10 2.52 -33.37
CA GLN A 102 26.43 2.34 -32.82
C GLN A 102 26.50 1.05 -32.03
N ILE A 103 27.62 0.34 -32.17
CA ILE A 103 27.91 -0.92 -31.48
C ILE A 103 28.75 -0.61 -30.24
N ASN A 104 28.33 -1.13 -29.09
CA ASN A 104 29.10 -0.98 -27.86
C ASN A 104 30.41 -1.80 -27.96
N PRO A 105 31.59 -1.18 -27.76
CA PRO A 105 32.87 -1.89 -27.78
C PRO A 105 32.93 -3.09 -26.84
N LEU A 106 32.29 -3.01 -25.67
CA LEU A 106 32.29 -4.09 -24.69
C LEU A 106 31.53 -5.31 -25.21
N GLU A 107 30.32 -5.11 -25.71
CA GLU A 107 29.48 -6.19 -26.24
C GLU A 107 30.17 -6.86 -27.44
N LEU A 108 30.81 -6.05 -28.30
CA LEU A 108 31.63 -6.55 -29.40
C LEU A 108 32.82 -7.40 -28.92
N GLN A 109 33.52 -6.95 -27.87
CA GLN A 109 34.65 -7.68 -27.28
C GLN A 109 34.20 -9.01 -26.69
N ILE A 110 33.14 -9.02 -25.87
CA ILE A 110 32.60 -10.24 -25.23
C ILE A 110 32.25 -11.28 -26.30
N VAL A 111 31.52 -10.87 -27.35
CA VAL A 111 31.08 -11.80 -28.40
C VAL A 111 32.26 -12.27 -29.26
N ALA A 112 33.19 -11.39 -29.60
CA ALA A 112 34.37 -11.76 -30.37
C ALA A 112 35.30 -12.70 -29.60
N GLU A 113 35.48 -12.47 -28.29
CA GLU A 113 36.25 -13.35 -27.40
C GLU A 113 35.61 -14.74 -27.30
N ALA A 114 34.29 -14.82 -27.12
CA ALA A 114 33.56 -16.07 -27.07
C ALA A 114 33.73 -16.89 -28.37
N LEU A 115 33.61 -16.21 -29.52
CA LEU A 115 33.83 -16.81 -30.84
C LEU A 115 35.26 -17.30 -31.03
N TYR A 116 36.24 -16.46 -30.70
CA TYR A 116 37.66 -16.79 -30.80
C TYR A 116 38.00 -17.99 -29.92
N THR A 117 37.62 -17.96 -28.64
CA THR A 117 37.88 -19.05 -27.69
C THR A 117 37.25 -20.36 -28.16
N ALA A 118 36.01 -20.32 -28.63
CA ALA A 118 35.34 -21.51 -29.14
C ALA A 118 36.01 -22.08 -30.40
N ALA A 119 36.50 -21.22 -31.30
CA ALA A 119 37.25 -21.66 -32.48
C ALA A 119 38.60 -22.29 -32.10
N VAL A 120 39.35 -21.68 -31.18
CA VAL A 120 40.63 -22.23 -30.68
C VAL A 120 40.41 -23.61 -30.06
N VAL A 121 39.45 -23.74 -29.15
CA VAL A 121 39.14 -25.01 -28.45
C VAL A 121 38.77 -26.12 -29.43
N ARG A 122 38.13 -25.78 -30.56
CA ARG A 122 37.68 -26.73 -31.59
C ARG A 122 38.70 -26.92 -32.73
N GLY A 123 39.86 -26.25 -32.66
CA GLY A 123 40.87 -26.30 -33.72
C GLY A 123 40.41 -25.70 -35.05
N LEU A 124 39.44 -24.78 -35.03
CA LEU A 124 38.93 -24.11 -36.21
C LEU A 124 39.79 -22.89 -36.56
N LYS A 125 39.96 -22.65 -37.86
CA LYS A 125 40.67 -21.46 -38.38
C LYS A 125 39.71 -20.36 -38.85
N ASP A 126 38.43 -20.68 -39.03
CA ASP A 126 37.42 -19.75 -39.51
C ASP A 126 36.38 -19.47 -38.43
N LEU A 127 36.09 -18.18 -38.21
CA LEU A 127 34.98 -17.69 -37.40
C LEU A 127 33.74 -17.61 -38.29
N THR A 128 32.89 -18.64 -38.18
CA THR A 128 31.78 -18.88 -39.10
C THR A 128 30.41 -18.58 -38.48
N THR A 129 29.41 -18.41 -39.34
CA THR A 129 27.99 -18.38 -38.94
C THR A 129 27.59 -19.63 -38.15
N THR A 130 28.08 -20.79 -38.58
CA THR A 130 27.76 -22.08 -37.95
C THR A 130 28.32 -22.17 -36.54
N LEU A 131 29.57 -21.73 -36.32
CA LEU A 131 30.17 -21.67 -34.99
C LEU A 131 29.35 -20.77 -34.08
N TYR A 132 29.05 -19.56 -34.55
CA TYR A 132 28.26 -18.57 -33.82
C TYR A 132 26.91 -19.11 -33.37
N GLN A 133 26.13 -19.68 -34.30
CA GLN A 133 24.83 -20.28 -33.98
C GLN A 133 24.94 -21.45 -33.00
N GLN A 134 26.00 -22.27 -33.10
CA GLN A 134 26.20 -23.39 -32.18
C GLN A 134 26.50 -22.91 -30.76
N ILE A 135 27.40 -21.95 -30.59
CA ILE A 135 27.78 -21.47 -29.25
C ILE A 135 26.71 -20.59 -28.62
N SER A 136 25.90 -19.90 -29.44
CA SER A 136 24.78 -19.10 -28.97
C SER A 136 23.46 -19.89 -28.87
N ALA A 137 23.46 -21.20 -29.17
CA ALA A 137 22.25 -22.01 -29.31
C ALA A 137 21.16 -21.36 -30.19
N GLY A 138 21.57 -20.68 -31.26
CA GLY A 138 20.68 -19.97 -32.20
C GLY A 138 20.13 -18.62 -31.73
N LYS A 139 20.44 -18.18 -30.51
CA LYS A 139 19.95 -16.92 -29.91
C LYS A 139 20.88 -15.71 -30.10
N GLY A 140 21.94 -15.83 -30.89
CA GLY A 140 22.83 -14.72 -31.24
C GLY A 140 23.69 -14.16 -30.10
N ALA A 141 24.10 -12.90 -30.25
CA ALA A 141 24.95 -12.15 -29.33
C ALA A 141 24.34 -12.06 -27.94
N GLU A 142 23.00 -12.04 -27.89
CA GLU A 142 22.21 -12.00 -26.67
C GLU A 142 22.65 -13.10 -25.68
N GLN A 143 22.69 -14.34 -26.17
CA GLN A 143 23.01 -15.51 -25.36
C GLN A 143 24.49 -15.57 -24.96
N LEU A 144 25.38 -15.01 -25.78
CA LEU A 144 26.81 -14.99 -25.49
C LEU A 144 27.14 -13.97 -24.40
N ILE A 145 26.47 -12.83 -24.38
CA ILE A 145 26.61 -11.85 -23.30
C ILE A 145 26.02 -12.40 -21.99
N ALA A 146 24.87 -13.07 -22.05
CA ALA A 146 24.30 -13.74 -20.88
C ALA A 146 25.23 -14.85 -20.34
N ALA A 147 25.82 -15.66 -21.22
CA ALA A 147 26.79 -16.68 -20.85
C ALA A 147 28.06 -16.09 -20.25
N TYR A 148 28.51 -14.94 -20.75
CA TYR A 148 29.63 -14.20 -20.16
C TYR A 148 29.32 -13.76 -18.73
N LEU A 149 28.16 -13.11 -18.48
CA LEU A 149 27.76 -12.72 -17.12
C LEU A 149 27.74 -13.91 -16.16
N GLN A 150 27.15 -15.04 -16.56
CA GLN A 150 27.13 -16.25 -15.74
C GLN A 150 28.53 -16.82 -15.49
N ARG A 151 29.38 -16.84 -16.51
CA ARG A 151 30.77 -17.32 -16.40
C ARG A 151 31.56 -16.48 -15.41
N GLU A 152 31.49 -15.16 -15.51
CA GLU A 152 32.20 -14.27 -14.61
C GLU A 152 31.65 -14.39 -13.18
N LEU A 153 30.34 -14.46 -12.97
CA LEU A 153 29.75 -14.68 -11.65
C LEU A 153 30.22 -16.00 -11.01
N ALA A 154 30.26 -17.08 -11.78
CA ALA A 154 30.73 -18.38 -11.32
C ALA A 154 32.24 -18.40 -11.03
N ALA A 155 33.03 -17.62 -11.78
CA ALA A 155 34.49 -17.53 -11.60
C ALA A 155 34.89 -16.71 -10.37
N ILE A 156 34.14 -15.64 -10.06
CA ILE A 156 34.47 -14.72 -8.98
C ILE A 156 34.27 -15.37 -7.60
N VAL A 157 33.11 -15.99 -7.35
CA VAL A 157 32.89 -16.72 -6.08
C VAL A 157 32.05 -17.99 -6.29
N PRO A 158 32.69 -19.14 -6.55
CA PRO A 158 31.97 -20.41 -6.74
C PRO A 158 31.07 -20.80 -5.56
N ALA A 159 31.43 -20.39 -4.34
CA ALA A 159 30.67 -20.65 -3.13
C ALA A 159 29.53 -19.64 -2.87
N GLN A 160 29.48 -18.52 -3.59
CA GLN A 160 28.51 -17.43 -3.37
C GLN A 160 27.80 -16.98 -4.65
N GLU A 161 27.84 -17.79 -5.72
CA GLU A 161 27.24 -17.48 -7.03
C GLU A 161 25.80 -16.95 -6.90
N THR A 162 24.97 -17.60 -6.08
CA THR A 162 23.59 -17.16 -5.83
C THR A 162 23.52 -15.77 -5.21
N ARG A 163 24.39 -15.47 -4.24
CA ARG A 163 24.43 -14.16 -3.57
C ARG A 163 24.97 -13.07 -4.48
N ALA A 164 25.95 -13.41 -5.33
CA ALA A 164 26.47 -12.50 -6.35
C ALA A 164 25.40 -12.18 -7.40
N LEU A 165 24.64 -13.19 -7.83
CA LEU A 165 23.50 -12.98 -8.70
C LEU A 165 22.44 -12.09 -8.04
N ASP A 166 22.07 -12.35 -6.78
CA ASP A 166 21.11 -11.53 -6.03
C ASP A 166 21.57 -10.07 -5.92
N LEU A 167 22.86 -9.85 -5.62
CA LEU A 167 23.44 -8.51 -5.56
C LEU A 167 23.36 -7.80 -6.91
N VAL A 168 23.74 -8.48 -7.98
CA VAL A 168 23.74 -7.94 -9.35
C VAL A 168 22.30 -7.65 -9.82
N VAL A 169 21.35 -8.50 -9.46
CA VAL A 169 19.91 -8.27 -9.67
C VAL A 169 19.42 -7.04 -8.90
N GLN A 170 19.79 -6.89 -7.63
CA GLN A 170 19.44 -5.71 -6.84
C GLN A 170 20.04 -4.43 -7.44
N ILE A 171 21.30 -4.46 -7.85
CA ILE A 171 21.94 -3.32 -8.54
C ILE A 171 21.18 -2.98 -9.81
N ALA A 172 20.74 -3.97 -10.58
CA ALA A 172 20.02 -3.75 -11.84
C ALA A 172 18.63 -3.11 -11.63
N ASN A 173 18.00 -3.41 -10.49
CA ASN A 173 16.65 -2.94 -10.15
C ASN A 173 16.66 -1.60 -9.39
N GLN A 174 17.71 -1.29 -8.63
CA GLN A 174 17.79 -0.10 -7.78
C GLN A 174 18.49 1.11 -8.43
N GLN A 175 18.62 1.13 -9.75
CA GLN A 175 19.31 2.23 -10.44
C GLN A 175 18.43 3.48 -10.53
N VAL A 176 18.80 4.52 -9.77
CA VAL A 176 18.30 5.88 -9.98
C VAL A 176 19.29 6.58 -10.92
N ASP A 177 18.81 7.05 -12.08
CA ASP A 177 19.63 7.65 -13.15
C ASP A 177 20.80 6.75 -13.61
N GLY A 178 20.59 5.43 -13.59
CA GLY A 178 21.60 4.45 -14.00
C GLY A 178 22.63 4.09 -12.91
N TRP A 179 22.43 4.47 -11.64
CA TRP A 179 23.36 4.15 -10.55
C TRP A 179 22.63 3.67 -9.29
N ALA A 180 23.13 2.61 -8.66
CA ALA A 180 22.65 2.09 -7.38
C ALA A 180 23.60 2.52 -6.25
N ALA A 181 23.06 2.90 -5.09
CA ALA A 181 23.85 3.30 -3.94
C ALA A 181 24.22 2.07 -3.10
N LEU A 182 25.51 1.93 -2.77
CA LEU A 182 26.05 0.72 -2.14
C LEU A 182 25.48 0.47 -0.73
N ASP A 183 25.15 1.54 -0.02
CA ASP A 183 24.57 1.55 1.31
C ASP A 183 23.10 1.09 1.36
N VAL A 184 22.40 1.13 0.22
CA VAL A 184 20.98 0.74 0.09
C VAL A 184 20.82 -0.73 -0.32
N LEU A 185 21.84 -1.31 -0.95
CA LEU A 185 21.86 -2.71 -1.35
C LEU A 185 21.94 -3.59 -0.10
N HIS A 186 21.07 -4.62 -0.02
CA HIS A 186 21.04 -5.55 1.10
C HIS A 186 20.76 -6.97 0.62
N VAL A 187 21.76 -7.84 0.70
CA VAL A 187 21.65 -9.25 0.31
C VAL A 187 21.67 -10.12 1.55
N ASP A 188 20.65 -10.96 1.69
CA ASP A 188 20.50 -11.83 2.86
C ASP A 188 21.73 -12.72 3.05
N GLY A 189 22.30 -12.67 4.26
CA GLY A 189 23.47 -13.46 4.61
C GLY A 189 24.82 -12.92 4.12
N LEU A 190 24.87 -11.70 3.58
CA LEU A 190 26.09 -10.91 3.42
C LEU A 190 26.13 -9.77 4.44
N ASN A 191 27.25 -9.65 5.16
CA ASN A 191 27.52 -8.45 5.93
C ASN A 191 28.06 -7.33 5.01
N LYS A 192 28.12 -6.08 5.50
CA LYS A 192 28.57 -4.93 4.69
C LYS A 192 30.00 -5.08 4.15
N ALA A 193 30.90 -5.74 4.87
CA ALA A 193 32.28 -5.92 4.41
C ALA A 193 32.34 -6.93 3.26
N GLU A 194 31.65 -8.07 3.39
CA GLU A 194 31.53 -9.10 2.34
C GLU A 194 30.83 -8.55 1.09
N GLN A 195 29.79 -7.73 1.27
CA GLN A 195 29.11 -7.06 0.17
C GLN A 195 30.05 -6.10 -0.58
N ASN A 196 30.84 -5.30 0.14
CA ASN A 196 31.80 -4.39 -0.48
C ASN A 196 32.91 -5.15 -1.23
N GLU A 197 33.42 -6.24 -0.65
CA GLU A 197 34.40 -7.11 -1.29
C GLU A 197 33.82 -7.72 -2.58
N LEU A 198 32.59 -8.23 -2.52
CA LEU A 198 31.91 -8.80 -3.68
C LEU A 198 31.68 -7.77 -4.78
N VAL A 199 31.25 -6.55 -4.43
CA VAL A 199 31.15 -5.44 -5.39
C VAL A 199 32.50 -5.11 -6.01
N GLN A 200 33.57 -5.08 -5.22
CA GLN A 200 34.90 -4.79 -5.74
C GLN A 200 35.36 -5.87 -6.74
N GLN A 201 35.11 -7.15 -6.44
CA GLN A 201 35.41 -8.24 -7.36
C GLN A 201 34.58 -8.15 -8.65
N LEU A 202 33.31 -7.76 -8.57
CA LEU A 202 32.46 -7.51 -9.75
C LEU A 202 32.93 -6.31 -10.60
N VAL A 203 33.56 -5.31 -9.98
CA VAL A 203 34.21 -4.19 -10.68
C VAL A 203 35.51 -4.64 -11.34
N GLU A 204 36.31 -5.47 -10.67
CA GLU A 204 37.55 -6.05 -11.21
C GLU A 204 37.27 -6.98 -12.39
N ALA A 205 36.14 -7.70 -12.37
CA ALA A 205 35.66 -8.52 -13.48
C ALA A 205 34.99 -7.72 -14.62
N GLU A 206 35.07 -6.39 -14.58
CA GLU A 206 34.51 -5.48 -15.61
C GLU A 206 32.99 -5.58 -15.81
N LEU A 207 32.25 -6.19 -14.87
CA LEU A 207 30.78 -6.24 -14.92
C LEU A 207 30.17 -4.91 -14.44
N LEU A 208 30.78 -4.34 -13.41
CA LEU A 208 30.34 -3.11 -12.76
C LEU A 208 31.38 -1.99 -12.87
N ILE A 209 30.90 -0.77 -12.73
CA ILE A 209 31.70 0.42 -12.48
C ILE A 209 31.28 1.02 -11.15
N MET A 210 32.26 1.49 -10.38
CA MET A 210 32.03 2.08 -9.06
C MET A 210 32.57 3.52 -9.04
N ARG A 211 31.83 4.42 -8.38
CA ARG A 211 32.23 5.82 -8.17
C ARG A 211 31.69 6.36 -6.86
N ILE A 212 32.21 7.50 -6.42
CA ILE A 212 31.65 8.27 -5.31
C ILE A 212 30.74 9.36 -5.90
N ILE A 213 29.50 9.47 -5.43
CA ILE A 213 28.58 10.59 -5.70
C ILE A 213 28.08 11.09 -4.36
N ASN A 214 28.30 12.37 -4.06
CA ASN A 214 27.92 13.01 -2.78
C ASN A 214 28.42 12.20 -1.57
N ASP A 215 29.72 11.89 -1.55
CA ASP A 215 30.39 11.14 -0.49
C ASP A 215 29.87 9.70 -0.26
N ARG A 216 29.02 9.18 -1.16
CA ARG A 216 28.52 7.80 -1.12
C ARG A 216 29.00 6.99 -2.32
N TRP A 217 29.42 5.76 -2.07
CA TRP A 217 29.77 4.81 -3.11
C TRP A 217 28.53 4.38 -3.90
N ARG A 218 28.60 4.48 -5.22
CA ARG A 218 27.55 4.06 -6.15
C ARG A 218 28.14 3.16 -7.23
N VAL A 219 27.32 2.23 -7.69
CA VAL A 219 27.67 1.22 -8.68
C VAL A 219 26.70 1.21 -9.84
N SER A 220 27.19 0.87 -11.03
CA SER A 220 26.40 0.73 -12.25
C SER A 220 26.96 -0.42 -13.08
N PHE A 221 26.15 -1.00 -13.95
CA PHE A 221 26.66 -1.89 -14.99
C PHE A 221 27.52 -1.15 -16.01
N LEU A 222 28.47 -1.86 -16.59
CA LEU A 222 29.32 -1.37 -17.69
C LEU A 222 28.57 -1.35 -19.04
N SER A 223 27.47 -2.09 -19.17
CA SER A 223 26.55 -2.09 -20.33
C SER A 223 25.10 -2.26 -19.87
N ASP A 224 24.19 -1.49 -20.48
CA ASP A 224 22.74 -1.61 -20.29
C ASP A 224 22.22 -3.02 -20.65
N THR A 225 22.88 -3.69 -21.60
CA THR A 225 22.56 -5.05 -22.00
C THR A 225 22.91 -6.06 -20.91
N LEU A 226 24.03 -5.88 -20.19
CA LEU A 226 24.36 -6.69 -19.01
C LEU A 226 23.36 -6.47 -17.88
N GLN A 227 22.93 -5.23 -17.66
CA GLN A 227 21.90 -4.89 -16.70
C GLN A 227 20.58 -5.59 -17.02
N GLU A 228 20.14 -5.55 -18.27
CA GLU A 228 18.92 -6.21 -18.73
C GLU A 228 18.99 -7.73 -18.52
N TYR A 229 20.15 -8.37 -18.75
CA TYR A 229 20.30 -9.80 -18.40
C TYR A 229 20.26 -10.08 -16.93
N ALA A 230 20.90 -9.25 -16.11
CA ALA A 230 20.80 -9.38 -14.66
C ALA A 230 19.32 -9.38 -14.24
N ARG A 231 18.51 -8.46 -14.77
CA ARG A 231 17.05 -8.44 -14.53
C ARG A 231 16.35 -9.71 -14.99
N ARG A 232 16.70 -10.24 -16.18
CA ARG A 232 16.11 -11.48 -16.72
C ARG A 232 16.50 -12.74 -15.94
N ALA A 233 17.70 -12.74 -15.37
CA ALA A 233 18.22 -13.82 -14.55
C ALA A 233 17.59 -13.84 -13.14
N ALA A 234 16.95 -12.75 -12.72
CA ALA A 234 16.20 -12.69 -11.48
C ALA A 234 15.05 -13.71 -11.45
N ASP A 235 14.72 -14.17 -10.25
CA ASP A 235 13.59 -15.05 -10.03
C ASP A 235 12.27 -14.43 -10.54
N PRO A 236 11.23 -15.24 -10.83
CA PRO A 236 9.97 -14.73 -11.37
C PRO A 236 9.28 -13.67 -10.51
N GLU A 237 9.48 -13.69 -9.19
CA GLU A 237 8.86 -12.73 -8.27
C GLU A 237 9.58 -11.39 -8.34
N THR A 238 10.92 -11.39 -8.31
CA THR A 238 11.73 -10.17 -8.47
C THR A 238 11.49 -9.51 -9.83
N ARG A 239 11.33 -10.29 -10.91
CA ARG A 239 10.93 -9.74 -12.22
C ARG A 239 9.56 -9.09 -12.21
N ARG A 240 8.57 -9.72 -11.55
CA ARG A 240 7.23 -9.12 -11.40
C ARG A 240 7.28 -7.82 -10.60
N ARG A 241 8.10 -7.76 -9.55
CA ARG A 241 8.30 -6.53 -8.75
C ARG A 241 8.96 -5.43 -9.57
N SER A 242 10.02 -5.74 -10.33
CA SER A 242 10.68 -4.77 -11.22
C SER A 242 9.73 -4.23 -12.28
N HIS A 243 8.98 -5.12 -12.94
CA HIS A 243 7.99 -4.70 -13.95
C HIS A 243 6.89 -3.82 -13.32
N ALA A 244 6.38 -4.20 -12.14
CA ALA A 244 5.41 -3.39 -11.42
C ALA A 244 5.98 -2.01 -11.06
N GLN A 245 7.27 -1.92 -10.67
CA GLN A 245 7.94 -0.65 -10.40
C GLN A 245 8.09 0.21 -11.66
N GLU A 246 8.44 -0.38 -12.80
CA GLU A 246 8.56 0.32 -14.09
C GLU A 246 7.20 0.85 -14.58
N GLU A 247 6.15 0.02 -14.50
CA GLU A 247 4.78 0.46 -14.77
C GLU A 247 4.34 1.58 -13.85
N LEU A 248 4.71 1.48 -12.57
CA LEU A 248 4.41 2.51 -11.59
C LEU A 248 5.14 3.82 -11.90
N GLU A 249 6.40 3.77 -12.30
CA GLU A 249 7.18 4.95 -12.67
C GLU A 249 6.60 5.65 -13.92
N MET A 250 6.06 4.88 -14.88
CA MET A 250 5.32 5.45 -16.03
C MET A 250 4.01 6.14 -15.58
N LEU A 251 3.28 5.52 -14.66
CA LEU A 251 2.07 6.13 -14.08
C LEU A 251 2.42 7.41 -13.30
N TRP A 252 3.55 7.44 -12.61
CA TRP A 252 3.99 8.60 -11.84
C TRP A 252 4.24 9.80 -12.74
N GLN A 253 4.95 9.58 -13.84
CA GLN A 253 5.18 10.63 -14.84
C GLN A 253 3.85 11.15 -15.39
N THR A 254 2.90 10.25 -15.65
CA THR A 254 1.56 10.64 -16.13
C THR A 254 0.83 11.51 -15.11
N TRP A 255 0.82 11.12 -13.83
CA TRP A 255 0.17 11.88 -12.76
C TRP A 255 0.81 13.25 -12.52
N LEU A 256 2.14 13.30 -12.49
CA LEU A 256 2.88 14.55 -12.27
C LEU A 256 2.76 15.51 -13.46
N VAL A 257 2.81 15.02 -14.70
CA VAL A 257 2.72 15.86 -15.91
C VAL A 257 1.32 16.42 -16.10
N HIS A 258 0.28 15.65 -15.76
CA HIS A 258 -1.11 16.06 -15.95
C HIS A 258 -1.76 16.65 -14.69
N ASP A 259 -1.00 16.82 -13.61
CA ASP A 259 -1.51 17.24 -12.30
C ASP A 259 -2.73 16.40 -11.84
N GLN A 260 -2.65 15.09 -12.10
CA GLN A 260 -3.71 14.13 -11.75
C GLN A 260 -3.36 13.41 -10.45
N LEU A 261 -4.33 13.37 -9.53
CA LEU A 261 -4.18 12.60 -8.30
C LEU A 261 -4.63 11.14 -8.52
N PRO A 262 -3.90 10.14 -7.97
CA PRO A 262 -4.35 8.76 -7.96
C PRO A 262 -5.74 8.58 -7.34
N GLU A 263 -6.59 7.81 -8.01
CA GLU A 263 -7.95 7.54 -7.54
C GLU A 263 -7.99 6.57 -6.35
N ARG A 264 -9.13 6.52 -5.65
CA ARG A 264 -9.37 5.61 -4.51
C ARG A 264 -9.02 4.13 -4.75
N PRO A 265 -9.38 3.51 -5.89
CA PRO A 265 -9.05 2.10 -6.13
C PRO A 265 -7.53 1.88 -6.24
N GLN A 266 -6.82 2.83 -6.86
CA GLN A 266 -5.36 2.79 -7.02
C GLN A 266 -4.68 2.93 -5.67
N LEU A 267 -5.09 3.90 -4.84
CA LEU A 267 -4.58 4.07 -3.47
C LEU A 267 -4.83 2.83 -2.61
N THR A 268 -6.01 2.21 -2.74
CA THR A 268 -6.33 0.98 -1.99
C THR A 268 -5.44 -0.18 -2.43
N SER A 269 -5.21 -0.34 -3.74
CA SER A 269 -4.34 -1.38 -4.29
C SER A 269 -2.89 -1.18 -3.83
N LEU A 270 -2.35 0.03 -3.98
CA LEU A 270 -0.99 0.37 -3.57
C LEU A 270 -0.80 0.26 -2.06
N GLY A 271 -1.77 0.68 -1.25
CA GLY A 271 -1.66 0.60 0.22
C GLY A 271 -1.65 -0.84 0.73
N ARG A 272 -2.26 -1.77 -0.03
CA ARG A 272 -2.35 -3.20 0.30
C ARG A 272 -1.19 -4.01 -0.24
N TYR A 273 -0.79 -3.78 -1.50
CA TYR A 273 0.18 -4.60 -2.22
C TYR A 273 1.51 -3.87 -2.48
N GLY A 274 1.51 -2.54 -2.47
CA GLY A 274 2.66 -1.70 -2.79
C GLY A 274 3.61 -1.44 -1.62
N ARG A 275 3.35 -1.95 -0.41
CA ARG A 275 4.25 -1.74 0.75
C ARG A 275 5.69 -2.22 0.54
N GLN A 276 5.89 -3.13 -0.41
CA GLN A 276 7.20 -3.68 -0.77
C GLN A 276 7.91 -2.88 -1.88
N LEU A 277 7.23 -1.90 -2.48
CA LEU A 277 7.77 -1.05 -3.52
C LEU A 277 8.56 0.10 -2.89
N PHE A 278 9.60 0.55 -3.57
CA PHE A 278 10.37 1.72 -3.17
C PHE A 278 9.69 2.98 -3.71
N TYR A 279 9.28 3.87 -2.81
CA TYR A 279 8.70 5.17 -3.16
C TYR A 279 9.71 6.28 -2.90
N ARG A 280 9.89 7.17 -3.87
CA ARG A 280 10.63 8.40 -3.62
C ARG A 280 9.81 9.36 -2.74
N PRO A 281 10.44 10.26 -1.97
CA PRO A 281 9.73 11.19 -1.09
C PRO A 281 8.62 12.01 -1.79
N ALA A 282 8.85 12.51 -3.01
CA ALA A 282 7.79 13.22 -3.75
C ALA A 282 6.62 12.31 -4.13
N GLN A 283 6.89 11.04 -4.45
CA GLN A 283 5.86 10.05 -4.78
C GLN A 283 5.02 9.72 -3.54
N ALA A 284 5.67 9.53 -2.39
CA ALA A 284 4.97 9.32 -1.12
C ALA A 284 4.10 10.54 -0.74
N LEU A 285 4.60 11.76 -0.99
CA LEU A 285 3.84 13.00 -0.78
C LEU A 285 2.64 13.15 -1.74
N LEU A 286 2.78 12.75 -3.01
CA LEU A 286 1.69 12.69 -3.98
C LEU A 286 0.59 11.72 -3.50
N LEU A 287 0.98 10.52 -3.09
CA LEU A 287 0.06 9.50 -2.57
C LEU A 287 -0.63 9.97 -1.28
N LEU A 288 0.10 10.67 -0.42
CA LEU A 288 -0.46 11.31 0.78
C LEU A 288 -1.50 12.37 0.40
N ARG A 289 -1.20 13.28 -0.53
CA ARG A 289 -2.15 14.29 -1.00
C ARG A 289 -3.39 13.67 -1.61
N ALA A 290 -3.22 12.69 -2.48
CA ALA A 290 -4.33 11.96 -3.08
C ALA A 290 -5.18 11.27 -2.00
N ALA A 291 -4.55 10.68 -0.97
CA ALA A 291 -5.27 10.05 0.12
C ALA A 291 -6.07 11.06 0.97
N VAL A 292 -5.52 12.24 1.21
CA VAL A 292 -6.24 13.32 1.88
C VAL A 292 -7.42 13.80 1.01
N ALA A 293 -7.18 14.10 -0.26
CA ALA A 293 -8.19 14.59 -1.21
C ALA A 293 -9.35 13.62 -1.36
N HIS A 294 -9.04 12.33 -1.45
CA HIS A 294 -10.05 11.28 -1.56
C HIS A 294 -10.56 10.77 -0.22
N ASN A 295 -10.11 11.32 0.92
CA ASN A 295 -10.45 10.88 2.26
C ASN A 295 -10.29 9.36 2.43
N THR A 296 -9.15 8.80 2.00
CA THR A 296 -8.74 7.41 2.24
C THR A 296 -7.72 7.35 3.38
N PRO A 297 -7.33 6.15 3.89
CA PRO A 297 -6.30 6.03 4.92
C PRO A 297 -4.99 6.70 4.49
N VAL A 298 -4.40 7.49 5.39
CA VAL A 298 -3.15 8.23 5.12
C VAL A 298 -1.91 7.55 5.70
N THR A 299 -2.08 6.67 6.70
CA THR A 299 -0.98 6.01 7.43
C THR A 299 0.06 5.37 6.53
N PRO A 300 -0.29 4.55 5.50
CA PRO A 300 0.71 3.89 4.67
C PRO A 300 1.67 4.85 3.97
N TRP A 301 1.22 6.07 3.68
CA TRP A 301 2.00 7.07 2.94
C TRP A 301 2.82 7.94 3.89
N VAL A 302 2.30 8.19 5.08
CA VAL A 302 3.06 8.86 6.14
C VAL A 302 4.19 7.96 6.63
N ASP A 303 3.95 6.66 6.81
CA ASP A 303 4.98 5.69 7.17
C ASP A 303 6.14 5.72 6.16
N GLN A 304 5.84 5.80 4.85
CA GLN A 304 6.86 5.93 3.81
C GLN A 304 7.64 7.25 3.91
N LEU A 305 6.97 8.35 4.27
CA LEU A 305 7.64 9.65 4.50
C LEU A 305 8.46 9.69 5.80
N THR A 306 8.21 8.82 6.77
CA THR A 306 9.04 8.74 7.99
C THR A 306 10.40 8.08 7.78
N GLY A 307 10.69 7.56 6.58
CA GLY A 307 12.03 7.12 6.19
C GLY A 307 13.05 8.28 6.10
N GLU A 308 14.34 7.95 6.08
CA GLU A 308 15.46 8.93 6.10
C GLU A 308 15.28 10.06 5.06
N ASP A 309 15.01 9.70 3.80
CA ASP A 309 14.83 10.65 2.71
C ASP A 309 13.55 11.50 2.85
N GLY A 310 12.47 10.93 3.38
CA GLY A 310 11.21 11.65 3.60
C GLY A 310 11.29 12.62 4.79
N VAL A 311 12.02 12.24 5.85
CA VAL A 311 12.36 13.11 6.98
C VAL A 311 13.22 14.27 6.51
N ALA A 312 14.25 14.01 5.69
CA ALA A 312 15.10 15.04 5.11
C ALA A 312 14.29 16.03 4.25
N LEU A 313 13.39 15.52 3.39
CA LEU A 313 12.47 16.37 2.62
C LEU A 313 11.60 17.24 3.53
N SER A 314 11.03 16.65 4.57
CA SER A 314 10.12 17.35 5.50
C SER A 314 10.84 18.44 6.30
N HIS A 315 12.07 18.18 6.75
CA HIS A 315 12.92 19.18 7.39
C HIS A 315 13.23 20.35 6.47
N TYR A 316 13.60 20.07 5.22
CA TYR A 316 13.90 21.12 4.25
C TYR A 316 12.67 21.97 3.91
N LEU A 317 11.50 21.33 3.70
CA LEU A 317 10.26 22.05 3.42
C LEU A 317 9.79 22.91 4.60
N GLN A 318 10.15 22.54 5.83
CA GLN A 318 9.92 23.35 7.03
C GLN A 318 10.95 24.46 7.20
N ASN A 319 12.23 24.22 6.88
CA ASN A 319 13.32 25.17 7.00
C ASN A 319 13.94 25.48 5.63
N PRO A 320 13.25 26.22 4.75
CA PRO A 320 13.68 26.46 3.38
C PRO A 320 14.96 27.32 3.27
N SER A 321 15.41 27.92 4.38
CA SER A 321 16.70 28.63 4.47
C SER A 321 17.91 27.71 4.69
N THR A 322 17.69 26.40 4.88
CA THR A 322 18.78 25.41 5.06
C THR A 322 19.60 25.32 3.77
N PRO A 323 20.95 25.40 3.83
CA PRO A 323 21.77 25.36 2.63
C PRO A 323 21.60 24.05 1.86
N VAL A 324 21.41 24.17 0.55
CA VAL A 324 21.27 23.10 -0.47
C VAL A 324 22.20 21.89 -0.22
N LYS A 325 23.44 22.16 0.22
CA LYS A 325 24.49 21.15 0.43
C LYS A 325 24.20 20.13 1.54
N GLU A 326 23.26 20.42 2.44
CA GLU A 326 22.89 19.53 3.55
C GLU A 326 21.74 18.57 3.19
N VAL A 327 21.18 18.70 1.97
CA VAL A 327 20.04 17.90 1.51
C VAL A 327 20.51 16.82 0.55
N PRO A 328 20.10 15.54 0.73
CA PRO A 328 20.42 14.48 -0.21
C PRO A 328 20.00 14.83 -1.66
N GLU A 329 20.82 14.51 -2.65
CA GLU A 329 20.53 14.83 -4.06
C GLU A 329 19.22 14.19 -4.56
N THR A 330 18.86 13.03 -4.00
CA THR A 330 17.57 12.36 -4.24
C THR A 330 16.39 13.26 -3.88
N VAL A 331 16.51 14.00 -2.78
CA VAL A 331 15.50 14.95 -2.30
C VAL A 331 15.49 16.23 -3.14
N TRP A 332 16.65 16.67 -3.65
CA TRP A 332 16.75 17.87 -4.50
C TRP A 332 15.98 17.76 -5.81
N LYS A 333 16.08 16.61 -6.49
CA LYS A 333 15.34 16.35 -7.75
C LYS A 333 13.83 16.30 -7.53
N ASP A 334 13.44 15.83 -6.34
CA ASP A 334 12.06 15.68 -5.92
C ASP A 334 11.46 16.97 -5.34
N LEU A 335 12.30 17.93 -4.90
CA LEU A 335 11.87 19.13 -4.20
C LEU A 335 10.88 19.98 -5.01
N ARG A 336 11.16 20.18 -6.31
CA ARG A 336 10.28 20.95 -7.19
C ARG A 336 8.90 20.29 -7.32
N HIS A 337 8.88 18.97 -7.46
CA HIS A 337 7.64 18.19 -7.50
C HIS A 337 6.93 18.26 -6.15
N ALA A 338 7.64 18.13 -5.03
CA ALA A 338 7.07 18.23 -3.70
C ALA A 338 6.44 19.60 -3.43
N GLN A 339 7.05 20.69 -3.91
CA GLN A 339 6.49 22.04 -3.81
C GLN A 339 5.20 22.20 -4.63
N LEU A 340 5.22 21.75 -5.90
CA LEU A 340 4.03 21.71 -6.76
C LEU A 340 2.90 20.89 -6.13
N LEU A 341 3.24 19.73 -5.58
CA LEU A 341 2.31 18.84 -4.89
C LEU A 341 1.75 19.45 -3.62
N LEU A 342 2.39 20.44 -3.01
CA LEU A 342 1.80 21.16 -1.88
C LEU A 342 0.94 22.35 -2.33
N GLY A 343 0.74 22.56 -3.64
CA GLY A 343 0.00 23.69 -4.18
C GLY A 343 0.80 25.01 -4.15
N ARG A 344 2.14 24.93 -4.08
CA ARG A 344 2.99 26.12 -4.03
C ARG A 344 3.28 26.65 -5.43
N GLU A 345 3.17 27.96 -5.61
CA GLU A 345 3.68 28.64 -6.80
C GLU A 345 5.20 28.47 -6.87
N VAL A 346 5.68 27.86 -7.96
CA VAL A 346 7.10 27.55 -8.19
C VAL A 346 7.95 28.82 -8.33
N ASP A 347 7.33 29.96 -8.62
CA ASP A 347 7.99 31.24 -8.86
C ASP A 347 8.30 32.03 -7.58
N ASN A 348 7.91 31.55 -6.40
CA ASN A 348 8.18 32.22 -5.14
C ASN A 348 9.61 31.87 -4.63
N PRO A 349 10.53 32.85 -4.51
CA PRO A 349 11.95 32.59 -4.29
C PRO A 349 12.30 32.03 -2.90
N VAL A 350 11.38 32.10 -1.94
CA VAL A 350 11.51 31.47 -0.63
C VAL A 350 10.23 30.69 -0.35
N PRO A 351 10.27 29.34 -0.42
CA PRO A 351 9.11 28.52 -0.07
C PRO A 351 8.65 28.87 1.35
N GLN A 352 7.34 28.93 1.62
CA GLN A 352 6.87 29.06 2.99
C GLN A 352 7.17 27.78 3.81
N PRO A 353 7.42 27.86 5.13
CA PRO A 353 7.51 26.67 5.98
C PRO A 353 6.25 25.79 5.93
N LEU A 354 6.37 24.47 6.11
CA LEU A 354 5.20 23.55 6.17
C LEU A 354 4.17 23.98 7.21
N ALA A 355 4.61 24.40 8.41
CA ALA A 355 3.71 24.87 9.46
C ALA A 355 2.94 26.14 9.08
N ALA A 356 3.60 27.07 8.36
CA ALA A 356 2.95 28.27 7.82
C ALA A 356 1.98 27.91 6.69
N TRP A 357 2.37 27.01 5.81
CA TRP A 357 1.51 26.54 4.73
C TRP A 357 0.25 25.82 5.25
N ALA A 358 0.39 24.99 6.29
CA ALA A 358 -0.73 24.37 6.97
C ALA A 358 -1.68 25.38 7.62
N ALA A 359 -1.18 26.59 7.94
CA ALA A 359 -1.97 27.68 8.51
C ALA A 359 -2.68 28.54 7.44
N GLU A 360 -1.96 28.89 6.38
CA GLU A 360 -2.33 29.94 5.42
C GLU A 360 -3.07 29.41 4.19
N SER A 361 -2.88 28.13 3.81
CA SER A 361 -3.55 27.58 2.64
C SER A 361 -5.08 27.64 2.78
N THR A 362 -5.78 27.96 1.70
CA THR A 362 -7.25 27.97 1.65
C THR A 362 -7.86 26.58 1.43
N ASP A 363 -7.08 25.63 0.88
CA ASP A 363 -7.54 24.28 0.60
C ASP A 363 -7.31 23.37 1.83
N PRO A 364 -8.38 22.78 2.42
CA PRO A 364 -8.23 21.82 3.52
C PRO A 364 -7.41 20.58 3.15
N VAL A 365 -7.28 20.23 1.87
CA VAL A 365 -6.41 19.15 1.40
C VAL A 365 -4.95 19.53 1.63
N ASP A 366 -4.53 20.69 1.14
CA ASP A 366 -3.15 21.16 1.26
C ASP A 366 -2.77 21.41 2.73
N GLN A 367 -3.69 21.96 3.53
CA GLN A 367 -3.52 22.11 4.98
C GLN A 367 -3.21 20.76 5.67
N GLN A 368 -4.03 19.73 5.37
CA GLN A 368 -3.86 18.39 5.92
C GLN A 368 -2.59 17.73 5.42
N THR A 369 -2.31 17.78 4.12
CA THR A 369 -1.09 17.20 3.53
C THR A 369 0.16 17.81 4.15
N ALA A 370 0.18 19.13 4.36
CA ALA A 370 1.32 19.82 4.95
C ALA A 370 1.54 19.46 6.43
N VAL A 371 0.49 19.36 7.25
CA VAL A 371 0.66 18.93 8.65
C VAL A 371 1.08 17.46 8.76
N LEU A 372 0.61 16.61 7.85
CA LEU A 372 0.99 15.19 7.83
C LEU A 372 2.42 14.99 7.33
N ALA A 373 2.88 15.79 6.36
CA ALA A 373 4.29 15.85 5.96
C ALA A 373 5.17 16.42 7.09
N LEU A 374 4.70 17.45 7.81
CA LEU A 374 5.41 17.99 8.97
C LEU A 374 5.56 16.93 10.07
N TYR A 375 4.52 16.13 10.32
CA TYR A 375 4.59 15.00 11.24
C TYR A 375 5.65 13.97 10.85
N ALA A 376 5.84 13.70 9.56
CA ALA A 376 6.85 12.74 9.13
C ALA A 376 8.27 13.16 9.56
N GLY A 377 8.60 14.45 9.52
CA GLY A 377 9.91 14.97 9.94
C GLY A 377 10.05 15.24 11.45
N TYR A 378 8.99 15.74 12.10
CA TYR A 378 9.07 16.27 13.47
C TYR A 378 8.25 15.49 14.51
N GLN A 379 7.52 14.46 14.07
CA GLN A 379 6.70 13.59 14.90
C GLN A 379 5.83 14.40 15.88
N THR A 380 5.95 14.14 17.19
CA THR A 380 5.15 14.79 18.23
C THR A 380 5.33 16.31 18.32
N GLU A 381 6.44 16.87 17.82
CA GLU A 381 6.68 18.32 17.83
C GLU A 381 5.84 19.07 16.79
N ALA A 382 5.37 18.38 15.74
CA ALA A 382 4.55 18.96 14.68
C ALA A 382 3.29 19.67 15.23
N ALA A 383 2.70 19.13 16.30
CA ALA A 383 1.53 19.75 16.94
C ALA A 383 1.85 21.13 17.55
N ALA A 384 3.00 21.30 18.20
CA ALA A 384 3.40 22.58 18.78
C ALA A 384 3.69 23.61 17.69
N MET A 385 4.35 23.19 16.61
CA MET A 385 4.66 24.05 15.46
C MET A 385 3.39 24.56 14.78
N VAL A 386 2.41 23.69 14.60
CA VAL A 386 1.12 24.06 14.01
C VAL A 386 0.30 24.95 14.95
N GLU A 387 0.29 24.69 16.26
CA GLU A 387 -0.43 25.54 17.22
C GLU A 387 0.07 26.98 17.21
N ASN A 388 1.38 27.17 17.11
CA ASN A 388 2.00 28.50 17.10
C ASN A 388 1.70 29.27 15.81
N THR A 389 1.37 28.57 14.71
CA THR A 389 1.28 29.16 13.38
C THR A 389 -0.16 29.24 12.85
N ALA A 390 -1.06 28.33 13.26
CA ALA A 390 -2.37 28.10 12.63
C ALA A 390 -3.58 28.14 13.59
N PRO A 391 -3.88 29.26 14.29
CA PRO A 391 -4.91 29.28 15.34
C PRO A 391 -6.35 29.03 14.83
N HIS A 392 -6.65 29.33 13.57
CA HIS A 392 -8.02 29.31 13.03
C HIS A 392 -8.50 27.93 12.54
N ASN A 393 -7.59 26.99 12.25
CA ASN A 393 -7.91 25.65 11.72
C ASN A 393 -7.42 24.49 12.60
N LEU A 394 -7.15 24.76 13.88
CA LEU A 394 -6.59 23.78 14.82
C LEU A 394 -7.37 22.46 14.87
N ALA A 395 -8.70 22.49 14.77
CA ALA A 395 -9.50 21.28 14.85
C ALA A 395 -9.24 20.29 13.69
N LEU A 396 -9.01 20.82 12.49
CA LEU A 396 -8.70 20.02 11.30
C LEU A 396 -7.28 19.46 11.39
N LEU A 397 -6.31 20.29 11.77
CA LEU A 397 -4.90 19.90 11.83
C LEU A 397 -4.63 18.90 12.97
N TRP A 398 -5.14 19.18 14.17
CA TRP A 398 -5.10 18.22 15.29
C TRP A 398 -5.88 16.94 14.98
N GLY A 399 -6.98 17.06 14.23
CA GLY A 399 -7.75 15.92 13.77
C GLY A 399 -6.95 14.99 12.87
N ALA A 400 -6.21 15.55 11.91
CA ALA A 400 -5.33 14.80 11.01
C ALA A 400 -4.19 14.13 11.76
N LEU A 401 -3.51 14.83 12.67
CA LEU A 401 -2.44 14.27 13.50
C LEU A 401 -2.95 13.12 14.39
N ALA A 402 -4.10 13.30 15.04
CA ALA A 402 -4.69 12.28 15.92
C ALA A 402 -5.26 11.07 15.17
N ASP A 403 -5.46 11.16 13.85
CA ASP A 403 -5.82 10.03 13.00
C ASP A 403 -4.62 9.10 12.74
N ILE A 404 -3.38 9.62 12.75
CA ILE A 404 -2.15 8.86 12.51
C ILE A 404 -1.52 8.33 13.80
N ASP A 405 -1.43 9.16 14.85
CA ASP A 405 -0.77 8.76 16.09
C ASP A 405 -1.70 8.97 17.32
N ALA A 406 -1.94 7.87 18.04
CA ALA A 406 -2.68 7.86 19.29
C ALA A 406 -2.04 8.73 20.39
N GLY A 407 -0.73 9.02 20.29
CA GLY A 407 0.00 9.95 21.12
C GLY A 407 -0.64 11.35 21.15
N PHE A 408 -1.08 11.87 20.01
CA PHE A 408 -1.79 13.15 19.95
C PHE A 408 -3.15 13.10 20.64
N GLY A 409 -3.81 11.94 20.65
CA GLY A 409 -5.03 11.73 21.44
C GLY A 409 -4.81 11.95 22.93
N LYS A 410 -3.64 11.59 23.47
CA LYS A 410 -3.26 11.88 24.87
C LYS A 410 -2.98 13.36 25.09
N GLN A 411 -2.21 13.98 24.19
CA GLN A 411 -1.90 15.42 24.27
C GLN A 411 -3.18 16.27 24.21
N LEU A 412 -4.13 15.90 23.35
CA LEU A 412 -5.41 16.58 23.19
C LEU A 412 -6.25 16.57 24.48
N ARG A 413 -6.09 15.58 25.37
CA ARG A 413 -6.81 15.52 26.66
C ARG A 413 -6.48 16.72 27.56
N ASN A 414 -5.25 17.24 27.46
CA ASN A 414 -4.77 18.37 28.24
C ASN A 414 -5.18 19.73 27.65
N ARG A 415 -5.88 19.74 26.50
CA ARG A 415 -6.33 20.97 25.83
C ARG A 415 -7.77 21.34 26.21
N ALA A 416 -8.17 22.56 25.87
CA ALA A 416 -9.51 23.11 26.15
C ALA A 416 -10.64 22.21 25.62
N ALA A 417 -11.71 22.06 26.40
CA ALA A 417 -12.85 21.21 26.07
C ALA A 417 -13.47 21.51 24.70
N GLN A 418 -13.52 22.79 24.31
CA GLN A 418 -14.03 23.22 23.01
C GLN A 418 -13.19 22.69 21.85
N LEU A 419 -11.86 22.73 21.95
CA LEU A 419 -10.97 22.18 20.91
C LEU A 419 -11.14 20.67 20.83
N ARG A 420 -11.18 19.97 21.97
CA ARG A 420 -11.41 18.51 22.04
C ARG A 420 -12.70 18.11 21.31
N LEU A 421 -13.79 18.83 21.57
CA LEU A 421 -15.08 18.57 20.92
C LEU A 421 -15.03 18.87 19.41
N LYS A 422 -14.40 19.98 18.99
CA LYS A 422 -14.25 20.32 17.57
C LYS A 422 -13.41 19.28 16.82
N VAL A 423 -12.30 18.83 17.39
CA VAL A 423 -11.45 17.76 16.83
C VAL A 423 -12.23 16.44 16.75
N TRP A 424 -12.90 16.04 17.83
CA TRP A 424 -13.72 14.83 17.86
C TRP A 424 -14.81 14.87 16.78
N TRP A 425 -15.54 16.00 16.67
CA TRP A 425 -16.60 16.17 15.68
C TRP A 425 -16.08 16.14 14.25
N TRP A 426 -14.95 16.82 13.99
CA TRP A 426 -14.30 16.82 12.68
C TRP A 426 -13.92 15.38 12.26
N ARG A 427 -13.25 14.64 13.15
CA ARG A 427 -12.83 13.25 12.90
C ARG A 427 -14.03 12.34 12.68
N LEU A 428 -15.08 12.48 13.50
CA LEU A 428 -16.32 11.71 13.37
C LEU A 428 -16.99 11.96 12.01
N ARG A 429 -17.17 13.23 11.63
CA ARG A 429 -17.77 13.60 10.34
C ARG A 429 -16.95 13.09 9.16
N ARG A 430 -15.62 13.23 9.22
CA ARG A 430 -14.69 12.75 8.18
C ARG A 430 -14.80 11.24 8.00
N ARG A 431 -14.77 10.47 9.09
CA ARG A 431 -14.89 9.01 9.05
C ARG A 431 -16.28 8.57 8.62
N PHE A 432 -17.35 9.20 9.11
CA PHE A 432 -18.71 8.92 8.63
C PHE A 432 -18.80 9.07 7.10
N ASN A 433 -18.29 10.17 6.55
CA ASN A 433 -18.26 10.39 5.10
C ASN A 433 -17.42 9.35 4.35
N ARG A 434 -16.27 8.94 4.92
CA ARG A 434 -15.41 7.89 4.35
C ARG A 434 -16.15 6.55 4.28
N TYR A 435 -16.83 6.17 5.35
CA TYR A 435 -17.45 4.86 5.48
C TYR A 435 -18.95 4.82 5.16
N ARG A 436 -19.57 5.93 4.71
CA ARG A 436 -21.03 6.01 4.47
C ARG A 436 -21.58 4.89 3.58
N THR A 437 -20.87 4.56 2.50
CA THR A 437 -21.29 3.53 1.54
C THR A 437 -21.21 2.14 2.17
N LEU A 438 -20.18 1.92 2.97
CA LEU A 438 -19.96 0.68 3.68
C LEU A 438 -20.98 0.51 4.81
N ILE A 439 -21.27 1.57 5.57
CA ILE A 439 -22.34 1.58 6.58
C ILE A 439 -23.66 1.24 5.93
N GLY A 440 -24.01 1.91 4.82
CA GLY A 440 -25.22 1.60 4.07
C GLY A 440 -25.31 0.13 3.63
N ARG A 441 -24.22 -0.43 3.10
CA ARG A 441 -24.16 -1.84 2.68
C ARG A 441 -24.36 -2.80 3.85
N TYR A 442 -23.64 -2.61 4.96
CA TYR A 442 -23.78 -3.50 6.12
C TYR A 442 -25.15 -3.34 6.80
N SER A 443 -25.68 -2.12 6.91
CA SER A 443 -27.02 -1.88 7.44
C SER A 443 -28.11 -2.52 6.58
N LEU A 444 -27.99 -2.43 5.25
CA LEU A 444 -28.91 -3.10 4.34
C LEU A 444 -28.81 -4.64 4.47
N ALA A 445 -27.60 -5.18 4.60
CA ALA A 445 -27.40 -6.60 4.79
C ALA A 445 -27.96 -7.10 6.13
N GLY A 446 -27.71 -6.37 7.23
CA GLY A 446 -28.27 -6.65 8.53
C GLY A 446 -29.80 -6.57 8.54
N GLY A 447 -30.36 -5.57 7.86
CA GLY A 447 -31.80 -5.42 7.65
C GLY A 447 -32.40 -6.59 6.87
N ILE A 448 -31.89 -6.90 5.67
CA ILE A 448 -32.38 -8.03 4.86
C ILE A 448 -32.30 -9.34 5.66
N GLY A 449 -31.16 -9.59 6.30
CA GLY A 449 -30.96 -10.79 7.11
C GLY A 449 -31.97 -10.92 8.26
N ALA A 450 -32.18 -9.84 9.02
CA ALA A 450 -33.18 -9.80 10.09
C ALA A 450 -34.62 -9.95 9.56
N GLY A 451 -34.96 -9.24 8.49
CA GLY A 451 -36.28 -9.25 7.87
C GLY A 451 -36.66 -10.64 7.35
N VAL A 452 -35.75 -11.30 6.61
CA VAL A 452 -35.97 -12.67 6.12
C VAL A 452 -36.11 -13.64 7.30
N ALA A 453 -35.22 -13.56 8.29
CA ALA A 453 -35.24 -14.47 9.43
C ALA A 453 -36.56 -14.35 10.23
N ILE A 454 -37.00 -13.12 10.52
CA ILE A 454 -38.27 -12.86 11.19
C ILE A 454 -39.46 -13.28 10.34
N GLY A 455 -39.46 -12.94 9.05
CA GLY A 455 -40.54 -13.32 8.14
C GLY A 455 -40.71 -14.84 8.07
N LEU A 456 -39.61 -15.60 7.96
CA LEU A 456 -39.63 -17.07 7.93
C LEU A 456 -40.14 -17.65 9.26
N TRP A 457 -39.66 -17.13 10.39
CA TRP A 457 -40.11 -17.56 11.71
C TRP A 457 -41.61 -17.31 11.92
N ARG A 458 -42.10 -16.14 11.53
CA ARG A 458 -43.53 -15.79 11.62
C ARG A 458 -44.38 -16.60 10.66
N GLY A 459 -43.90 -16.85 9.44
CA GLY A 459 -44.53 -17.76 8.50
C GLY A 459 -44.65 -19.18 9.04
N LEU A 460 -43.62 -19.68 9.74
CA LEU A 460 -43.64 -20.99 10.39
C LEU A 460 -44.68 -21.05 11.52
N ILE A 461 -44.73 -20.05 12.40
CA ILE A 461 -45.73 -19.99 13.48
C ILE A 461 -47.14 -19.94 12.90
N ALA A 462 -47.38 -19.09 11.90
CA ALA A 462 -48.67 -18.99 11.22
C ALA A 462 -49.07 -20.33 10.58
N TRP A 463 -48.14 -21.01 9.91
CA TRP A 463 -48.39 -22.33 9.33
C TRP A 463 -48.79 -23.37 10.38
N LEU A 464 -48.09 -23.42 11.52
CA LEU A 464 -48.43 -24.30 12.64
C LEU A 464 -49.80 -23.96 13.26
N GLY A 465 -50.19 -22.69 13.19
CA GLY A 465 -51.50 -22.16 13.59
C GLY A 465 -52.61 -22.31 12.53
N SER A 466 -52.35 -22.98 11.40
CA SER A 466 -53.27 -23.08 10.26
C SER A 466 -53.66 -21.73 9.62
N GLU A 467 -52.80 -20.71 9.75
CA GLU A 467 -52.93 -19.41 9.11
C GLU A 467 -52.07 -19.29 7.84
N PRO A 468 -52.36 -18.34 6.93
CA PRO A 468 -51.58 -18.15 5.70
C PRO A 468 -50.14 -17.67 5.97
N ALA A 469 -49.18 -18.59 5.92
CA ALA A 469 -47.76 -18.32 6.18
C ALA A 469 -47.17 -17.16 5.37
N GLY A 470 -47.57 -17.01 4.10
CA GLY A 470 -47.08 -15.95 3.21
C GLY A 470 -47.49 -14.54 3.67
N VAL A 471 -48.71 -14.40 4.22
CA VAL A 471 -49.19 -13.11 4.76
C VAL A 471 -48.37 -12.75 6.00
N ALA A 472 -48.17 -13.71 6.91
CA ALA A 472 -47.36 -13.50 8.11
C ALA A 472 -45.90 -13.12 7.76
N PHE A 473 -45.31 -13.73 6.74
CA PHE A 473 -43.99 -13.35 6.24
C PHE A 473 -43.95 -11.89 5.77
N ILE A 474 -44.87 -11.50 4.88
CA ILE A 474 -44.90 -10.16 4.26
C ILE A 474 -45.11 -9.06 5.31
N VAL A 475 -45.96 -9.30 6.30
CA VAL A 475 -46.26 -8.33 7.36
C VAL A 475 -45.06 -8.12 8.28
N HIS A 476 -44.32 -9.17 8.63
CA HIS A 476 -43.26 -9.09 9.64
C HIS A 476 -41.86 -8.81 9.06
N PHE A 477 -41.66 -9.06 7.76
CA PHE A 477 -40.39 -8.76 7.09
C PHE A 477 -39.97 -7.28 7.24
N PRO A 478 -40.83 -6.27 7.00
CA PRO A 478 -40.45 -4.86 7.13
C PRO A 478 -40.00 -4.47 8.54
N PHE A 479 -40.66 -5.03 9.58
CA PHE A 479 -40.29 -4.78 10.97
C PHE A 479 -38.92 -5.37 11.31
N GLY A 480 -38.67 -6.62 10.91
CA GLY A 480 -37.34 -7.23 11.03
C GLY A 480 -36.27 -6.42 10.28
N PHE A 481 -36.59 -5.96 9.06
CA PHE A 481 -35.70 -5.15 8.24
C PHE A 481 -35.30 -3.83 8.90
N ILE A 482 -36.28 -3.04 9.35
CA ILE A 482 -36.04 -1.72 9.97
C ILE A 482 -35.23 -1.88 11.26
N LEU A 483 -35.63 -2.80 12.14
CA LEU A 483 -34.95 -3.03 13.41
C LEU A 483 -33.52 -3.53 13.20
N GLY A 484 -33.31 -4.49 12.29
CA GLY A 484 -32.00 -5.03 11.96
C GLY A 484 -31.07 -4.00 11.32
N ALA A 485 -31.59 -3.19 10.39
CA ALA A 485 -30.82 -2.15 9.72
C ALA A 485 -30.38 -1.05 10.70
N ILE A 486 -31.30 -0.53 11.53
CA ILE A 486 -31.00 0.55 12.47
C ILE A 486 -30.09 0.06 13.60
N LEU A 487 -30.29 -1.14 14.14
CA LEU A 487 -29.37 -1.74 15.11
C LEU A 487 -27.94 -1.82 14.54
N THR A 488 -27.82 -2.28 13.29
CA THR A 488 -26.53 -2.36 12.59
C THR A 488 -25.91 -0.96 12.40
N VAL A 489 -26.70 0.05 12.01
CA VAL A 489 -26.23 1.46 11.98
C VAL A 489 -25.71 1.87 13.36
N GLY A 490 -26.46 1.60 14.43
CA GLY A 490 -26.08 1.95 15.80
C GLY A 490 -24.74 1.34 16.22
N LEU A 491 -24.55 0.05 15.95
CA LEU A 491 -23.29 -0.65 16.23
C LEU A 491 -22.12 -0.07 15.43
N LEU A 492 -22.32 0.23 14.15
CA LEU A 492 -21.30 0.83 13.28
C LEU A 492 -20.95 2.26 13.68
N LEU A 493 -21.95 3.08 14.03
CA LEU A 493 -21.75 4.44 14.54
C LEU A 493 -21.01 4.43 15.89
N GLY A 494 -21.28 3.44 16.74
CA GLY A 494 -20.53 3.26 17.99
C GLY A 494 -19.03 3.10 17.75
N ARG A 495 -18.63 2.34 16.70
CA ARG A 495 -17.22 2.22 16.31
C ARG A 495 -16.63 3.54 15.84
N LEU A 496 -17.41 4.31 15.07
CA LEU A 496 -16.98 5.62 14.59
C LEU A 496 -16.77 6.63 15.72
N VAL A 497 -17.66 6.63 16.71
CA VAL A 497 -17.61 7.54 17.87
C VAL A 497 -16.36 7.32 18.74
N MET A 498 -15.85 6.08 18.78
CA MET A 498 -14.64 5.74 19.52
C MET A 498 -13.35 6.29 18.91
N LEU A 499 -13.36 6.66 17.63
CA LEU A 499 -12.20 7.20 16.91
C LEU A 499 -10.88 6.40 17.14
N PRO A 500 -10.87 5.06 16.90
CA PRO A 500 -9.62 4.29 16.99
C PRO A 500 -8.56 4.80 15.99
N PRO A 501 -7.26 4.50 16.15
CA PRO A 501 -6.23 4.83 15.15
C PRO A 501 -6.62 4.37 13.74
N GLU A 502 -6.23 5.08 12.67
CA GLU A 502 -6.65 4.75 11.29
C GLU A 502 -6.13 3.40 10.79
N ASP A 503 -4.99 2.98 11.30
CA ASP A 503 -4.26 1.73 11.05
C ASP A 503 -4.99 0.50 11.62
N ALA A 504 -5.90 0.70 12.58
CA ALA A 504 -6.88 -0.32 12.93
C ALA A 504 -7.92 -0.38 11.81
N GLU A 505 -7.78 -1.34 10.90
CA GLU A 505 -8.83 -1.66 9.93
C GLU A 505 -10.17 -1.75 10.67
N MET A 506 -11.08 -0.80 10.36
CA MET A 506 -12.34 -0.59 11.08
C MET A 506 -13.19 -1.88 11.28
N PHE A 507 -12.90 -2.90 10.48
CA PHE A 507 -13.62 -4.17 10.40
C PHE A 507 -12.77 -5.43 10.60
N ALA A 508 -11.45 -5.32 10.84
CA ALA A 508 -10.58 -6.49 10.98
C ALA A 508 -9.98 -6.68 12.39
N ASP A 509 -10.03 -5.65 13.25
CA ASP A 509 -9.43 -5.76 14.58
C ASP A 509 -10.45 -6.17 15.68
N LEU A 510 -10.47 -7.47 15.98
CA LEU A 510 -11.25 -8.07 17.07
C LEU A 510 -10.81 -7.60 18.47
N GLU A 511 -9.54 -7.23 18.64
CA GLU A 511 -9.01 -6.82 19.94
C GLU A 511 -9.48 -5.43 20.30
N LEU A 512 -9.49 -4.51 19.32
CA LEU A 512 -10.11 -3.20 19.47
C LEU A 512 -11.60 -3.29 19.78
N ALA A 513 -12.35 -4.14 19.07
CA ALA A 513 -13.76 -4.36 19.39
C ALA A 513 -13.95 -4.82 20.84
N ARG A 514 -13.02 -5.62 21.39
CA ARG A 514 -13.07 -6.06 22.79
C ARG A 514 -12.76 -4.95 23.79
N GLN A 515 -11.89 -4.02 23.44
CA GLN A 515 -11.56 -2.88 24.28
C GLN A 515 -12.74 -1.91 24.40
N TYR A 516 -13.52 -1.76 23.32
CA TYR A 516 -14.61 -0.77 23.22
C TYR A 516 -16.02 -1.39 23.22
N LYS A 517 -16.22 -2.54 23.88
CA LYS A 517 -17.52 -3.26 23.91
C LYS A 517 -18.69 -2.40 24.36
N TRP A 518 -18.52 -1.67 25.46
CA TRP A 518 -19.62 -0.95 26.11
C TRP A 518 -20.21 0.15 25.23
N PRO A 519 -19.42 1.04 24.61
CA PRO A 519 -19.94 2.04 23.69
C PRO A 519 -20.71 1.45 22.51
N LEU A 520 -20.27 0.30 21.97
CA LEU A 520 -20.99 -0.41 20.91
C LEU A 520 -22.34 -0.92 21.41
N ILE A 521 -22.34 -1.55 22.59
CA ILE A 521 -23.57 -2.04 23.21
C ILE A 521 -24.54 -0.88 23.43
N VAL A 522 -24.07 0.25 23.97
CA VAL A 522 -24.89 1.45 24.23
C VAL A 522 -25.44 2.02 22.92
N SER A 523 -24.62 2.22 21.89
CA SER A 523 -25.07 2.79 20.62
C SER A 523 -26.06 1.88 19.89
N GLY A 524 -25.81 0.56 19.89
CA GLY A 524 -26.73 -0.43 19.36
C GLY A 524 -28.05 -0.48 20.13
N THR A 525 -28.00 -0.44 21.46
CA THR A 525 -29.18 -0.38 22.33
C THR A 525 -30.04 0.85 22.04
N VAL A 526 -29.40 2.02 21.96
CA VAL A 526 -30.11 3.28 21.66
C VAL A 526 -30.74 3.22 20.27
N ALA A 527 -30.00 2.78 19.26
CA ALA A 527 -30.51 2.68 17.90
C ALA A 527 -31.70 1.72 17.79
N PHE A 528 -31.62 0.54 18.42
CA PHE A 528 -32.72 -0.41 18.44
C PHE A 528 -33.94 0.13 19.19
N GLY A 529 -33.75 0.73 20.36
CA GLY A 529 -34.84 1.35 21.12
C GLY A 529 -35.56 2.44 20.33
N LEU A 530 -34.81 3.32 19.64
CA LEU A 530 -35.38 4.33 18.75
C LEU A 530 -36.12 3.70 17.57
N ALA A 531 -35.56 2.67 16.94
CA ALA A 531 -36.22 1.95 15.85
C ALA A 531 -37.53 1.30 16.31
N HIS A 532 -37.55 0.75 17.53
CA HIS A 532 -38.74 0.19 18.14
C HIS A 532 -39.81 1.25 18.37
N ILE A 533 -39.46 2.42 18.94
CA ILE A 533 -40.39 3.55 19.12
C ILE A 533 -41.03 3.96 17.78
N VAL A 534 -40.21 4.06 16.73
CA VAL A 534 -40.70 4.41 15.39
C VAL A 534 -41.62 3.33 14.82
N ALA A 535 -41.40 2.06 15.16
CA ALA A 535 -42.17 0.93 14.65
C ALA A 535 -43.50 0.70 15.39
N LEU A 536 -43.63 1.11 16.66
CA LEU A 536 -44.84 0.93 17.49
C LEU A 536 -46.14 1.43 16.82
N PRO A 537 -46.22 2.65 16.25
CA PRO A 537 -47.45 3.13 15.60
C PRO A 537 -47.90 2.26 14.43
N PHE A 538 -46.95 1.70 13.68
CA PHE A 538 -47.24 0.85 12.52
C PHE A 538 -47.68 -0.55 12.91
N ALA A 539 -47.35 -0.99 14.14
CA ALA A 539 -47.84 -2.23 14.72
C ALA A 539 -49.26 -2.09 15.32
N GLY A 540 -49.86 -0.90 15.26
CA GLY A 540 -51.14 -0.61 15.90
C GLY A 540 -51.04 -0.36 17.40
N GLU A 541 -49.83 -0.26 17.95
CA GLU A 541 -49.59 0.11 19.35
C GLU A 541 -49.51 1.64 19.47
N GLY A 542 -50.35 2.23 20.33
CA GLY A 542 -50.33 3.68 20.56
C GLY A 542 -49.02 4.14 21.20
N LEU A 543 -48.52 5.33 20.81
CA LEU A 543 -47.28 5.96 21.33
C LEU A 543 -47.26 6.25 22.84
N LEU A 544 -48.37 5.99 23.56
CA LEU A 544 -48.65 6.46 24.91
C LEU A 544 -48.32 5.45 26.02
N THR A 545 -47.57 4.38 25.73
CA THR A 545 -47.09 3.44 26.77
C THR A 545 -45.59 3.61 27.04
N PRO A 546 -45.18 4.51 27.96
CA PRO A 546 -43.78 4.76 28.31
C PRO A 546 -42.97 3.51 28.67
N TRP A 547 -43.64 2.50 29.25
CA TRP A 547 -42.99 1.25 29.63
C TRP A 547 -42.67 0.36 28.41
N ALA A 548 -43.51 0.35 27.36
CA ALA A 548 -43.22 -0.37 26.10
C ALA A 548 -41.97 0.21 25.42
N ILE A 549 -41.81 1.54 25.48
CA ILE A 549 -40.58 2.23 25.03
C ILE A 549 -39.36 1.68 25.79
N GLY A 550 -39.41 1.65 27.12
CA GLY A 550 -38.32 1.14 27.96
C GLY A 550 -37.97 -0.33 27.68
N LEU A 551 -38.98 -1.16 27.41
CA LEU A 551 -38.81 -2.57 27.05
C LEU A 551 -38.14 -2.78 25.69
N GLY A 552 -38.36 -1.86 24.74
CA GLY A 552 -37.60 -1.82 23.49
C GLY A 552 -36.09 -1.68 23.72
N PHE A 553 -35.67 -0.76 24.60
CA PHE A 553 -34.26 -0.62 24.96
C PHE A 553 -33.71 -1.86 25.69
N LEU A 554 -34.51 -2.49 26.57
CA LEU A 554 -34.09 -3.71 27.28
C LEU A 554 -33.75 -4.85 26.30
N THR A 555 -34.60 -5.09 25.31
CA THR A 555 -34.33 -6.06 24.24
C THR A 555 -33.15 -5.62 23.37
N GLY A 556 -33.01 -4.30 23.13
CA GLY A 556 -31.85 -3.70 22.47
C GLY A 556 -30.52 -4.03 23.16
N VAL A 557 -30.47 -4.04 24.49
CA VAL A 557 -29.28 -4.46 25.26
C VAL A 557 -28.93 -5.91 24.93
N GLY A 558 -29.90 -6.82 24.94
CA GLY A 558 -29.69 -8.22 24.62
C GLY A 558 -29.12 -8.43 23.21
N LEU A 559 -29.74 -7.77 22.22
CA LEU A 559 -29.31 -7.84 20.82
C LEU A 559 -27.93 -7.22 20.59
N ALA A 560 -27.67 -6.03 21.16
CA ALA A 560 -26.38 -5.36 21.03
C ALA A 560 -25.26 -6.15 21.74
N CYS A 561 -25.54 -6.78 22.90
CA CYS A 561 -24.61 -7.70 23.56
C CYS A 561 -24.33 -8.98 22.74
N ALA A 562 -25.30 -9.44 21.95
CA ALA A 562 -25.10 -10.59 21.08
C ALA A 562 -24.27 -10.24 19.82
N LEU A 563 -24.34 -8.98 19.36
CA LEU A 563 -23.82 -8.53 18.08
C LEU A 563 -22.70 -7.47 18.15
N TRP A 564 -22.15 -7.15 19.31
CA TRP A 564 -21.16 -6.04 19.42
C TRP A 564 -19.87 -6.25 18.58
N ASP A 565 -19.54 -7.47 18.19
CA ASP A 565 -18.36 -7.80 17.36
C ASP A 565 -18.66 -7.87 15.85
N GLN A 566 -19.78 -7.30 15.38
CA GLN A 566 -20.04 -7.11 13.94
C GLN A 566 -18.90 -6.36 13.22
N PRO A 567 -18.56 -6.69 11.95
CA PRO A 567 -19.22 -7.64 11.06
C PRO A 567 -18.79 -9.10 11.30
N GLU A 568 -17.80 -9.34 12.17
CA GLU A 568 -17.28 -10.67 12.43
C GLU A 568 -18.19 -11.57 13.26
N ALA A 569 -19.23 -10.99 13.87
CA ALA A 569 -20.34 -11.73 14.48
C ALA A 569 -20.89 -12.84 13.54
N GLY A 570 -20.83 -12.63 12.22
CA GLY A 570 -21.24 -13.61 11.21
C GLY A 570 -20.32 -14.81 11.00
N ARG A 571 -19.07 -14.77 11.49
CA ARG A 571 -18.06 -15.83 11.24
C ARG A 571 -18.18 -17.03 12.20
N TRP A 572 -19.14 -17.06 13.14
CA TRP A 572 -19.05 -17.94 14.32
C TRP A 572 -20.22 -18.93 14.49
N LEU A 573 -19.88 -20.23 14.51
CA LEU A 573 -20.63 -21.33 15.12
C LEU A 573 -19.79 -22.00 16.24
N ASN A 574 -19.04 -21.22 17.04
CA ASN A 574 -18.20 -21.75 18.12
C ASN A 574 -18.94 -21.66 19.46
N GLY A 575 -18.53 -22.41 20.51
CA GLY A 575 -19.22 -22.45 21.82
C GLY A 575 -19.47 -21.11 22.55
N ARG A 576 -18.87 -20.00 22.11
CA ARG A 576 -19.19 -18.63 22.59
C ARG A 576 -20.49 -18.07 22.02
N SER A 577 -20.94 -18.53 20.84
CA SER A 577 -22.21 -18.11 20.22
C SER A 577 -23.39 -18.52 21.10
N GLY A 578 -23.36 -19.72 21.68
CA GLY A 578 -24.41 -20.22 22.58
C GLY A 578 -24.68 -19.29 23.77
N ARG A 579 -23.64 -18.74 24.41
CA ARG A 579 -23.82 -17.78 25.54
C ARG A 579 -24.45 -16.47 25.11
N ARG A 580 -24.13 -15.98 23.91
CA ARG A 580 -24.69 -14.74 23.36
C ARG A 580 -26.14 -14.92 22.92
N LEU A 581 -26.43 -16.04 22.27
CA LEU A 581 -27.79 -16.44 21.91
C LEU A 581 -28.66 -16.65 23.15
N ALA A 582 -28.12 -17.29 24.19
CA ALA A 582 -28.79 -17.42 25.48
C ALA A 582 -29.06 -16.05 26.13
N LEU A 583 -28.11 -15.11 26.03
CA LEU A 583 -28.29 -13.76 26.57
C LEU A 583 -29.42 -13.01 25.86
N VAL A 584 -29.42 -12.93 24.53
CA VAL A 584 -30.50 -12.25 23.80
C VAL A 584 -31.85 -12.94 24.02
N SER A 585 -31.86 -14.27 24.09
CA SER A 585 -33.05 -15.05 24.39
C SER A 585 -33.61 -14.71 25.77
N LEU A 586 -32.75 -14.63 26.79
CA LEU A 586 -33.12 -14.22 28.14
C LEU A 586 -33.71 -12.80 28.16
N PHE A 587 -33.04 -11.82 27.55
CA PHE A 587 -33.54 -10.45 27.52
C PHE A 587 -34.90 -10.33 26.82
N ALA A 588 -35.07 -11.01 25.69
CA ALA A 588 -36.35 -10.99 24.96
C ALA A 588 -37.48 -11.68 25.76
N ALA A 589 -37.19 -12.81 26.43
CA ALA A 589 -38.15 -13.48 27.31
C ALA A 589 -38.52 -12.63 28.53
N VAL A 590 -37.54 -12.00 29.19
CA VAL A 590 -37.78 -11.08 30.31
C VAL A 590 -38.64 -9.90 29.88
N THR A 591 -38.36 -9.33 28.70
CA THR A 591 -39.20 -8.28 28.13
C THR A 591 -40.65 -8.75 27.98
N GLN A 592 -40.87 -9.93 27.41
CA GLN A 592 -42.22 -10.48 27.24
C GLN A 592 -42.93 -10.77 28.57
N LEU A 593 -42.20 -11.28 29.57
CA LEU A 593 -42.74 -11.50 30.92
C LEU A 593 -43.17 -10.18 31.57
N MET A 594 -42.48 -9.07 31.29
CA MET A 594 -42.89 -7.75 31.77
C MET A 594 -44.19 -7.26 31.10
N PHE A 595 -44.36 -7.49 29.79
CA PHE A 595 -45.65 -7.22 29.11
C PHE A 595 -46.80 -7.99 29.78
N ILE A 596 -46.59 -9.28 30.05
CA ILE A 596 -47.58 -10.15 30.72
C ILE A 596 -47.85 -9.67 32.16
N GLY A 597 -46.81 -9.34 32.92
CA GLY A 597 -46.91 -8.95 34.33
C GLY A 597 -47.63 -7.62 34.56
N VAL A 598 -47.57 -6.69 33.59
CA VAL A 598 -48.31 -5.41 33.62
C VAL A 598 -49.79 -5.61 33.23
N GLY A 599 -50.19 -6.81 32.82
CA GLY A 599 -51.57 -7.17 32.45
C GLY A 599 -51.98 -6.73 31.05
N ASP A 600 -51.04 -6.19 30.25
CA ASP A 600 -51.29 -5.76 28.86
C ASP A 600 -50.98 -6.92 27.89
N LYS A 601 -51.79 -7.99 27.98
CA LYS A 601 -51.59 -9.24 27.22
C LYS A 601 -51.86 -9.12 25.72
N VAL A 602 -52.25 -7.92 25.26
CA VAL A 602 -52.53 -7.60 23.85
C VAL A 602 -51.31 -6.94 23.19
N LYS A 603 -50.35 -6.43 23.97
CA LYS A 603 -49.13 -5.79 23.45
C LYS A 603 -47.92 -6.69 23.59
N ALA A 604 -46.94 -6.47 22.73
CA ALA A 604 -45.66 -7.16 22.74
C ALA A 604 -44.58 -6.30 22.10
N LEU A 605 -43.35 -6.83 22.01
CA LEU A 605 -42.39 -6.25 21.07
C LEU A 605 -42.98 -6.34 19.65
N VAL A 606 -42.75 -5.33 18.81
CA VAL A 606 -43.28 -5.24 17.43
C VAL A 606 -43.03 -6.48 16.55
N VAL A 607 -42.03 -7.30 16.90
CA VAL A 607 -41.64 -8.52 16.19
C VAL A 607 -42.03 -9.81 16.91
N VAL A 608 -42.74 -9.71 18.03
CA VAL A 608 -43.20 -10.80 18.91
C VAL A 608 -44.73 -10.83 18.93
N PHE A 609 -45.33 -12.02 18.99
CA PHE A 609 -46.78 -12.11 19.19
C PHE A 609 -47.14 -11.99 20.67
N ALA A 610 -48.19 -11.23 20.94
CA ALA A 610 -48.78 -11.14 22.26
C ALA A 610 -49.41 -12.48 22.67
N GLY A 611 -49.54 -12.72 23.98
CA GLY A 611 -50.09 -13.98 24.50
C GLY A 611 -51.49 -14.26 23.97
N GLU A 612 -52.36 -13.25 23.92
CA GLU A 612 -53.72 -13.40 23.41
C GLU A 612 -53.77 -13.69 21.90
N SER A 613 -52.71 -13.43 21.13
CA SER A 613 -52.64 -13.81 19.71
C SER A 613 -52.49 -15.33 19.52
N TYR A 614 -51.79 -16.01 20.43
CA TYR A 614 -51.62 -17.47 20.37
C TYR A 614 -52.88 -18.24 20.72
N ARG A 615 -53.73 -17.66 21.56
CA ARG A 615 -54.93 -18.32 22.07
C ARG A 615 -55.88 -18.77 20.96
N PRO A 616 -56.44 -17.90 20.10
CA PRO A 616 -57.33 -18.33 19.02
C PRO A 616 -56.58 -19.13 17.95
N GLN A 617 -55.31 -18.81 17.70
CA GLN A 617 -54.48 -19.43 16.66
C GLN A 617 -54.19 -20.92 16.94
N PHE A 618 -54.02 -21.29 18.22
CA PHE A 618 -53.69 -22.66 18.62
C PHE A 618 -54.78 -23.35 19.44
N GLN A 619 -55.93 -22.71 19.68
CA GLN A 619 -57.03 -23.28 20.48
C GLN A 619 -57.45 -24.68 20.04
N ASN A 620 -57.49 -24.90 18.72
CA ASN A 620 -57.93 -26.17 18.13
C ASN A 620 -56.79 -27.16 17.90
N SER A 621 -55.54 -26.70 17.95
CA SER A 621 -54.34 -27.50 17.64
C SER A 621 -53.58 -27.94 18.89
N PHE A 622 -53.76 -27.24 20.02
CA PHE A 622 -53.08 -27.57 21.27
C PHE A 622 -53.87 -28.65 22.05
N PRO A 623 -53.26 -29.73 22.55
CA PRO A 623 -54.00 -30.82 23.19
C PRO A 623 -54.81 -30.33 24.41
N THR A 624 -56.07 -30.75 24.51
CA THR A 624 -57.01 -30.33 25.57
C THR A 624 -56.50 -30.62 26.98
N PHE A 625 -55.78 -31.72 27.19
CA PHE A 625 -55.13 -32.03 28.47
C PHE A 625 -54.14 -30.94 28.91
N TRP A 626 -53.32 -30.42 27.99
CA TRP A 626 -52.36 -29.35 28.30
C TRP A 626 -53.03 -28.01 28.53
N GLN A 627 -54.13 -27.71 27.82
CA GLN A 627 -54.94 -26.51 28.06
C GLN A 627 -55.54 -26.51 29.47
N ALA A 628 -55.99 -27.68 29.96
CA ALA A 628 -56.52 -27.83 31.32
C ALA A 628 -55.42 -27.76 32.40
N ALA A 629 -54.24 -28.33 32.13
CA ALA A 629 -53.13 -28.35 33.07
C ALA A 629 -52.39 -27.01 33.19
N LEU A 630 -52.39 -26.19 32.13
CA LEU A 630 -51.68 -24.91 32.06
C LEU A 630 -52.64 -23.80 31.58
N PRO A 631 -53.43 -23.17 32.47
CA PRO A 631 -54.43 -22.18 32.05
C PRO A 631 -53.85 -20.93 31.35
N ASN A 632 -52.55 -20.65 31.54
CA ASN A 632 -51.80 -19.57 30.87
C ASN A 632 -50.79 -20.11 29.84
N TRP A 633 -51.07 -21.25 29.18
CA TRP A 633 -50.15 -21.86 28.21
C TRP A 633 -49.75 -20.91 27.07
N PHE A 634 -50.65 -20.02 26.66
CA PHE A 634 -50.42 -19.03 25.60
C PHE A 634 -49.41 -17.93 26.01
N ASP A 635 -49.38 -17.54 27.28
CA ASP A 635 -48.38 -16.60 27.83
C ASP A 635 -46.98 -17.26 27.88
N ILE A 636 -46.94 -18.57 28.16
CA ILE A 636 -45.69 -19.36 28.11
C ILE A 636 -45.18 -19.45 26.67
N LEU A 637 -46.06 -19.73 25.70
CA LEU A 637 -45.69 -19.76 24.29
C LEU A 637 -45.19 -18.41 23.79
N ALA A 638 -45.84 -17.30 24.16
CA ALA A 638 -45.38 -15.97 23.80
C ALA A 638 -43.99 -15.66 24.38
N THR A 639 -43.72 -16.09 25.62
CA THR A 639 -42.39 -15.92 26.25
C THR A 639 -41.32 -16.73 25.54
N LEU A 640 -41.61 -17.99 25.17
CA LEU A 640 -40.70 -18.84 24.40
C LEU A 640 -40.48 -18.28 22.98
N ASP A 641 -41.54 -17.79 22.33
CA ASP A 641 -41.45 -17.12 21.04
C ASP A 641 -40.54 -15.90 21.11
N ALA A 642 -40.71 -15.02 22.10
CA ALA A 642 -39.84 -13.86 22.31
C ALA A 642 -38.37 -14.28 22.44
N ALA A 643 -38.10 -15.32 23.24
CA ALA A 643 -36.77 -15.91 23.38
C ALA A 643 -36.18 -16.38 22.04
N VAL A 644 -36.98 -17.07 21.22
CA VAL A 644 -36.55 -17.56 19.90
C VAL A 644 -36.37 -16.41 18.91
N VAL A 645 -37.25 -15.41 18.92
CA VAL A 645 -37.15 -14.21 18.08
C VAL A 645 -35.82 -13.48 18.28
N GLY A 646 -35.39 -13.34 19.53
CA GLY A 646 -34.08 -12.76 19.83
C GLY A 646 -32.92 -13.52 19.15
N ILE A 647 -32.99 -14.86 19.16
CA ILE A 647 -32.03 -15.73 18.48
C ILE A 647 -32.13 -15.57 16.95
N VAL A 648 -33.34 -15.62 16.40
CA VAL A 648 -33.63 -15.54 14.96
C VAL A 648 -33.14 -14.22 14.37
N ILE A 649 -33.43 -13.07 15.01
CA ILE A 649 -32.94 -11.76 14.57
C ILE A 649 -31.40 -11.75 14.59
N THR A 650 -30.80 -12.22 15.68
CA THR A 650 -29.33 -12.25 15.82
C THR A 650 -28.68 -13.06 14.71
N LEU A 651 -29.19 -14.26 14.44
CA LEU A 651 -28.71 -15.13 13.37
C LEU A 651 -28.94 -14.51 11.99
N GLY A 652 -30.12 -13.93 11.74
CA GLY A 652 -30.46 -13.25 10.50
C GLY A 652 -29.48 -12.13 10.19
N ILE A 653 -29.25 -11.23 11.15
CA ILE A 653 -28.27 -10.13 11.01
C ILE A 653 -26.88 -10.69 10.76
N ALA A 654 -26.44 -11.68 11.56
CA ALA A 654 -25.11 -12.28 11.42
C ALA A 654 -24.89 -12.90 10.01
N LEU A 655 -25.88 -13.61 9.48
CA LEU A 655 -25.83 -14.19 8.13
C LEU A 655 -25.77 -13.11 7.04
N GLY A 656 -26.58 -12.06 7.15
CA GLY A 656 -26.56 -10.93 6.21
C GLY A 656 -25.18 -10.25 6.15
N LEU A 657 -24.58 -9.98 7.31
CA LEU A 657 -23.26 -9.35 7.40
C LEU A 657 -22.14 -10.27 6.89
N SER A 658 -22.26 -11.57 7.11
CA SER A 658 -21.34 -12.58 6.57
C SER A 658 -21.32 -12.58 5.05
N TYR A 659 -22.48 -12.47 4.41
CA TYR A 659 -22.58 -12.41 2.96
C TYR A 659 -21.82 -11.20 2.40
N VAL A 660 -22.06 -10.00 2.94
CA VAL A 660 -21.36 -8.77 2.50
C VAL A 660 -19.86 -8.84 2.75
N THR A 661 -19.43 -9.47 3.85
CA THR A 661 -18.01 -9.64 4.16
C THR A 661 -17.33 -10.58 3.17
N LYS A 662 -17.99 -11.67 2.77
CA LYS A 662 -17.47 -12.60 1.75
C LYS A 662 -17.37 -11.98 0.37
N VAL A 663 -18.36 -11.19 -0.06
CA VAL A 663 -18.34 -10.52 -1.38
C VAL A 663 -17.23 -9.47 -1.48
N ARG A 664 -16.76 -8.94 -0.34
CA ARG A 664 -15.67 -7.95 -0.28
C ARG A 664 -14.28 -8.59 -0.34
N GLN A 665 -14.12 -9.81 0.17
CA GLN A 665 -12.87 -10.55 0.16
C GLN A 665 -12.60 -11.10 -1.24
#